data_AF-A5E6A9-F1
#
_entry.id   AF-A5E6A9-F1
#
_cell.length_a   1.000
_cell.length_b   1.000
_cell.length_c   1.000
_cell.angle_alpha   90.00
_cell.angle_beta   90.00
_cell.angle_gamma   90.00
#
_symmetry.space_group_name_H-M   'P 1'
#
loop_
_entity.id
_entity.type
_entity.pdbx_description
1 polymer ?
#
loop_
_entity_poly.entity_id
_entity_poly.type
_entity_poly.pdbx_seq_one_letter_code
_entity_poly.pdbx_strand_id
1 'polypeptide(L)'
;MVAIQDIHDYINFTYTKEIQEAGSVAAAAAAAVAANANTDVDQNGELKDAKNRKHSKYALFERIRSNILYDAVKAYGITAKAFGENVQDQSAGDFERAYRLHATDDNTETPEYMIDKLIDDDEVLFKDEKTARDAVRRTFAEEIFHNPKVRQEVRSTYKSFALISVALTEKGRIGIDNFSPYADIKYAINRSPQDLVSEPNVFLRMLEAEEKGLAVIKIETANFENWFEAIFKCLKSDGLSEVSDLWNKERELVLRMAFQKLCGMVALNTKEDLRRECQRLVAKEVRKRFYNKLDQAPFTPYGYDLGTVPNVLSLTFGQGDYDSAVLGALLRDSGEVKDFFKSIINPINSRENEESFGGQLKEFLDKNLEHNRPDVIVISGYNANTKKLFDIVKRFVQSNRILINTEGTSLQNNEQEAPLLPVIWGQDETARLYQNSDRARLAFPEKPTLVKYAIGVAKYVQNPLLEYISLGDDILSLTFHQDQKLIPKDMVRDALESAYVDAVNTLGVDINVAIRDRYVAQMLQYVAGFGPRKASGLLRNMESKLITSLATRQDLIELELTPLKIFQNCASFLKIPYDETDNISSSSIELLDATRIHPEDYLLAKKIAADVLELDEEDFDEDTNVIAQLNAADASKIEVSMASLDYNHYGLQIQQQQGKKKFATLRVIKEELVNNYEELRGKYHELTDQEAFNMLTGETRATFGRDAIVPVTVLKLGRNYQDPSAPIRWAKVVTSSLIQANVEQDKIRDMDLEQGKTYQAVILEVFYDTFTADMSLLAEDIKRASIPRIDKVGGKWNFRAEEDDWKKENEKEKAKKALTRNIQHPLYRNFNYKQAEEFLAPQNLGDCVIRPSSRGPDFLTITWKVGNNLFQHLLVEERKRGRKEYIVEGKSYSDLDQLIFQHIQAISKKVDDLVRSPKFREGTLAEVHDWLESYTKANPKSSAYVFCYDHKVPGSFLLLFKVNVNTPIVTWHVKTITEGYTLKGLNFSSVMNLCNGFKQAFIAELEKSKQRFSSGNGAGGNHGHAHSTGRHNYGYKY
;
A
#
# COMPACT_ATOMS: atom_id res chain seq x y z
N MET A 1 -7.66 15.69 22.19
CA MET A 1 -7.79 16.59 21.02
C MET A 1 -9.16 16.46 20.34
N VAL A 2 -9.65 15.27 19.96
CA VAL A 2 -10.93 15.14 19.24
C VAL A 2 -12.15 15.66 20.03
N ALA A 3 -12.26 15.37 21.33
CA ALA A 3 -13.35 15.91 22.16
C ALA A 3 -13.32 17.46 22.29
N ILE A 4 -12.12 18.06 22.23
CA ILE A 4 -11.96 19.52 22.21
C ILE A 4 -12.50 20.08 20.89
N GLN A 5 -12.22 19.40 19.77
CA GLN A 5 -12.77 19.76 18.47
C GLN A 5 -14.31 19.65 18.46
N ASP A 6 -14.89 18.62 19.07
CA ASP A 6 -16.35 18.49 19.16
C ASP A 6 -16.99 19.65 19.92
N ILE A 7 -16.39 20.05 21.05
CA ILE A 7 -16.87 21.19 21.84
C ILE A 7 -16.72 22.48 21.04
N HIS A 8 -15.59 22.66 20.35
CA HIS A 8 -15.37 23.81 19.48
C HIS A 8 -16.37 23.86 18.32
N ASP A 9 -16.65 22.75 17.66
CA ASP A 9 -17.66 22.64 16.61
C ASP A 9 -19.06 22.93 17.16
N TYR A 10 -19.39 22.40 18.34
CA TYR A 10 -20.65 22.65 19.03
C TYR A 10 -20.83 24.13 19.37
N ILE A 11 -19.80 24.78 19.90
CA ILE A 11 -19.81 26.21 20.23
C ILE A 11 -19.99 27.02 18.95
N ASN A 12 -19.23 26.73 17.90
CA ASN A 12 -19.33 27.43 16.62
C ASN A 12 -20.68 27.25 15.95
N PHE A 13 -21.31 26.08 16.08
CA PHE A 13 -22.62 25.80 15.51
C PHE A 13 -23.78 26.36 16.34
N THR A 14 -23.68 26.34 17.67
CA THR A 14 -24.78 26.76 18.57
C THR A 14 -24.77 28.26 18.83
N TYR A 15 -23.59 28.84 18.99
CA TYR A 15 -23.39 30.25 19.34
C TYR A 15 -22.81 31.06 18.18
N THR A 16 -23.14 30.70 16.94
CA THR A 16 -22.58 31.35 15.74
C THR A 16 -22.80 32.87 15.79
N LYS A 17 -23.99 33.31 16.19
CA LYS A 17 -24.38 34.72 16.24
C LYS A 17 -23.61 35.47 17.32
N GLU A 18 -23.54 34.93 18.53
CA GLU A 18 -22.82 35.50 19.67
C GLU A 18 -21.31 35.58 19.39
N ILE A 19 -20.75 34.59 18.68
CA ILE A 19 -19.34 34.60 18.26
C ILE A 19 -19.10 35.68 17.19
N GLN A 20 -20.02 35.88 16.24
CA GLN A 20 -19.91 36.96 15.26
C GLN A 20 -20.03 38.33 15.91
N GLU A 21 -20.96 38.50 16.85
CA GLU A 21 -21.13 39.72 17.63
C GLU A 21 -19.88 40.00 18.47
N ALA A 22 -19.38 39.01 19.23
CA ALA A 22 -18.15 39.13 20.00
C ALA A 22 -16.92 39.43 19.12
N GLY A 23 -16.81 38.79 17.95
CA GLY A 23 -15.75 39.05 16.97
C GLY A 23 -15.83 40.47 16.39
N SER A 24 -17.05 40.99 16.16
CA SER A 24 -17.25 42.36 15.70
C SER A 24 -16.88 43.39 16.77
N VAL A 25 -17.18 43.12 18.04
CA VAL A 25 -16.80 43.95 19.18
C VAL A 25 -15.28 43.92 19.40
N ALA A 26 -14.65 42.75 19.27
CA ALA A 26 -13.19 42.61 19.36
C ALA A 26 -12.47 43.32 18.20
N ALA A 27 -13.01 43.23 16.97
CA ALA A 27 -12.49 43.95 15.82
C ALA A 27 -12.67 45.47 15.96
N ALA A 28 -13.81 45.93 16.50
CA ALA A 28 -14.03 47.34 16.82
C ALA A 28 -13.09 47.84 17.92
N ALA A 29 -12.83 47.03 18.95
CA ALA A 29 -11.86 47.34 20.01
C ALA A 29 -10.42 47.37 19.48
N ALA A 30 -10.02 46.43 18.61
CA ALA A 30 -8.71 46.41 17.96
C ALA A 30 -8.53 47.61 17.01
N ALA A 31 -9.58 48.00 16.28
CA ALA A 31 -9.58 49.20 15.45
C ALA A 31 -9.46 50.48 16.29
N ALA A 32 -10.10 50.55 17.47
CA ALA A 32 -9.95 51.65 18.40
C ALA A 32 -8.54 51.74 19.01
N VAL A 33 -7.87 50.61 19.23
CA VAL A 33 -6.45 50.56 19.68
C VAL A 33 -5.50 50.95 18.55
N ALA A 34 -5.76 50.52 17.31
CA ALA A 34 -4.99 50.91 16.13
C ALA A 34 -5.15 52.41 15.81
N ALA A 35 -6.33 52.99 16.04
CA ALA A 35 -6.58 54.43 15.90
C ALA A 35 -5.75 55.30 16.88
N ASN A 36 -5.26 54.72 17.99
CA ASN A 36 -4.33 55.40 18.90
C ASN A 36 -2.85 55.32 18.45
N ALA A 37 -2.54 54.54 17.41
CA ALA A 37 -1.23 54.51 16.77
C ALA A 37 -1.34 55.24 15.41
N ASN A 38 -1.11 56.57 15.44
CA ASN A 38 -1.08 57.50 14.28
C ASN A 38 -0.73 56.81 12.95
N THR A 39 -1.76 56.38 12.22
CA THR A 39 -1.66 55.94 10.84
C THR A 39 -2.91 56.42 10.09
N ASP A 40 -2.67 56.94 8.89
CA ASP A 40 -3.57 57.81 8.12
C ASP A 40 -4.96 57.22 7.84
N VAL A 41 -5.99 58.04 8.07
CA VAL A 41 -7.41 57.73 7.82
C VAL A 41 -7.90 58.53 6.61
N ASP A 42 -8.48 57.86 5.62
CA ASP A 42 -9.12 58.49 4.45
C ASP A 42 -10.47 59.15 4.79
N GLN A 43 -10.85 60.17 4.01
CA GLN A 43 -11.92 61.17 4.29
C GLN A 43 -13.38 60.65 4.43
N ASN A 44 -13.63 59.34 4.43
CA ASN A 44 -14.96 58.75 4.67
C ASN A 44 -15.04 57.85 5.91
N GLY A 45 -13.97 57.71 6.70
CA GLY A 45 -14.05 57.00 7.99
C GLY A 45 -14.34 55.49 7.91
N GLU A 46 -14.15 54.84 6.76
CA GLU A 46 -14.30 53.39 6.61
C GLU A 46 -12.95 52.71 6.27
N LEU A 47 -12.52 51.77 7.12
CA LEU A 47 -11.36 50.89 6.88
C LEU A 47 -11.69 49.87 5.76
N LYS A 48 -10.79 49.75 4.77
CA LYS A 48 -10.93 48.90 3.57
C LYS A 48 -11.04 47.38 3.82
N ASP A 49 -10.86 46.89 5.05
CA ASP A 49 -10.90 45.45 5.38
C ASP A 49 -12.27 44.89 5.82
N ALA A 50 -13.32 45.72 5.91
CA ALA A 50 -14.66 45.27 6.33
C ALA A 50 -15.45 44.48 5.27
N LYS A 51 -14.92 44.26 4.06
CA LYS A 51 -15.65 43.64 2.94
C LYS A 51 -15.52 42.12 2.81
N ASN A 52 -14.73 41.45 3.65
CA ASN A 52 -14.66 39.98 3.68
C ASN A 52 -15.41 39.39 4.89
N ARG A 53 -16.73 39.64 4.99
CA ARG A 53 -17.60 38.78 5.80
C ARG A 53 -17.64 37.40 5.14
N LYS A 54 -16.76 36.48 5.56
CA LYS A 54 -16.84 35.05 5.17
C LYS A 54 -18.27 34.58 5.47
N HIS A 55 -19.01 34.14 4.46
CA HIS A 55 -20.32 33.52 4.66
C HIS A 55 -20.20 32.39 5.69
N SER A 56 -20.91 32.49 6.81
CA SER A 56 -20.89 31.44 7.82
C SER A 56 -21.43 30.14 7.20
N LYS A 57 -20.69 29.04 7.39
CA LYS A 57 -21.11 27.68 6.99
C LYS A 57 -22.48 27.31 7.58
N TYR A 58 -22.87 27.94 8.69
CA TYR A 58 -24.10 27.68 9.43
C TYR A 58 -25.22 28.70 9.19
N ALA A 59 -25.02 29.65 8.25
CA ALA A 59 -25.95 30.76 8.02
C ALA A 59 -27.39 30.31 7.71
N LEU A 60 -27.57 29.16 7.03
CA LEU A 60 -28.90 28.63 6.75
C LEU A 60 -29.62 28.15 8.02
N PHE A 61 -28.92 27.44 8.90
CA PHE A 61 -29.49 26.91 10.14
C PHE A 61 -29.82 28.04 11.12
N GLU A 62 -28.98 29.08 11.16
CA GLU A 62 -29.26 30.31 11.91
C GLU A 62 -30.54 31.00 11.43
N ARG A 63 -30.69 31.16 10.10
CA ARG A 63 -31.91 31.76 9.53
C ARG A 63 -33.15 30.95 9.90
N ILE A 64 -33.06 29.62 9.93
CA ILE A 64 -34.15 28.75 10.34
C ILE A 64 -34.45 28.91 11.84
N ARG A 65 -33.43 28.94 12.72
CA ARG A 65 -33.61 29.16 14.17
C ARG A 65 -34.31 30.49 14.51
N SER A 66 -34.05 31.52 13.71
CA SER A 66 -34.70 32.83 13.84
C SER A 66 -36.08 32.93 13.15
N ASN A 67 -36.55 31.87 12.49
CA ASN A 67 -37.78 31.85 11.69
C ASN A 67 -38.87 30.99 12.35
N ILE A 68 -40.12 31.21 11.95
CA ILE A 68 -41.29 30.45 12.44
C ILE A 68 -41.19 28.94 12.18
N LEU A 69 -40.45 28.52 11.14
CA LEU A 69 -40.17 27.11 10.88
C LEU A 69 -39.45 26.39 12.03
N TYR A 70 -38.78 27.12 12.93
CA TYR A 70 -38.16 26.50 14.11
C TYR A 70 -39.19 25.97 15.11
N ASP A 71 -40.45 26.43 15.06
CA ASP A 71 -41.50 25.88 15.92
C ASP A 71 -41.84 24.42 15.55
N ALA A 72 -41.72 24.06 14.26
CA ALA A 72 -41.78 22.65 13.85
C ALA A 72 -40.57 21.83 14.37
N VAL A 73 -39.40 22.45 14.58
CA VAL A 73 -38.26 21.77 15.23
C VAL A 73 -38.53 21.57 16.72
N LYS A 74 -39.14 22.54 17.40
CA LYS A 74 -39.54 22.38 18.82
C LYS A 74 -40.62 21.31 18.98
N ALA A 75 -41.50 21.14 17.99
CA ALA A 75 -42.57 20.15 18.00
C ALA A 75 -42.10 18.68 17.98
N TYR A 76 -40.81 18.41 17.72
CA TYR A 76 -40.23 17.09 17.97
C TYR A 76 -40.29 16.66 19.44
N GLY A 77 -40.50 17.60 20.38
CA GLY A 77 -40.84 17.28 21.77
C GLY A 77 -39.66 17.07 22.71
N ILE A 78 -38.43 17.17 22.21
CA ILE A 78 -37.20 17.02 22.98
C ILE A 78 -36.07 17.79 22.29
N THR A 79 -35.27 18.53 23.07
CA THR A 79 -34.12 19.25 22.52
C THR A 79 -32.95 18.30 22.25
N ALA A 80 -32.09 18.63 21.28
CA ALA A 80 -30.89 17.84 21.02
C ALA A 80 -29.95 17.73 22.24
N LYS A 81 -29.97 18.73 23.13
CA LYS A 81 -29.22 18.71 24.40
C LYS A 81 -29.78 17.68 25.38
N ALA A 82 -31.10 17.71 25.62
CA ALA A 82 -31.79 16.77 26.49
C ALA A 82 -31.68 15.32 25.96
N PHE A 83 -31.78 15.15 24.63
CA PHE A 83 -31.53 13.87 23.98
C PHE A 83 -30.10 13.37 24.24
N GLY A 84 -29.07 14.23 24.09
CA GLY A 84 -27.69 13.86 24.39
C GLY A 84 -27.46 13.49 25.87
N GLU A 85 -28.20 14.10 26.80
CA GLU A 85 -28.21 13.72 28.22
C GLU A 85 -28.84 12.35 28.46
N ASN A 86 -29.97 12.05 27.80
CA ASN A 86 -30.58 10.72 27.84
C ASN A 86 -29.62 9.65 27.32
N VAL A 87 -28.97 9.89 26.17
CA VAL A 87 -28.02 8.94 25.57
C VAL A 87 -26.84 8.68 26.49
N GLN A 88 -26.27 9.72 27.11
CA GLN A 88 -25.16 9.57 28.05
C GLN A 88 -25.56 8.76 29.29
N ASP A 89 -26.74 9.01 29.84
CA ASP A 89 -27.23 8.32 31.03
C ASP A 89 -27.55 6.84 30.75
N GLN A 90 -28.20 6.57 29.62
CA GLN A 90 -28.52 5.22 29.16
C GLN A 90 -27.26 4.41 28.83
N SER A 91 -26.29 5.01 28.15
CA SER A 91 -24.98 4.39 27.88
C SER A 91 -24.25 4.00 29.16
N ALA A 92 -24.29 4.85 30.21
CA ALA A 92 -23.70 4.53 31.52
C ALA A 92 -24.39 3.36 32.26
N GLY A 93 -25.49 2.82 31.74
CA GLY A 93 -26.11 1.58 32.22
C GLY A 93 -26.38 0.59 31.09
N ASP A 94 -25.51 0.55 30.07
CA ASP A 94 -25.56 -0.39 28.94
C ASP A 94 -26.90 -0.44 28.19
N PHE A 95 -27.64 0.69 28.19
CA PHE A 95 -28.98 0.80 27.61
C PHE A 95 -30.03 -0.13 28.25
N GLU A 96 -29.80 -0.62 29.46
CA GLU A 96 -30.72 -1.47 30.22
C GLU A 96 -31.58 -0.68 31.23
N ARG A 97 -31.37 0.63 31.35
CA ARG A 97 -32.11 1.47 32.31
C ARG A 97 -33.56 1.65 31.85
N ALA A 98 -34.49 1.33 32.75
CA ALA A 98 -35.92 1.35 32.47
C ALA A 98 -36.55 2.76 32.31
N TYR A 99 -35.81 3.84 32.62
CA TYR A 99 -36.33 5.21 32.61
C TYR A 99 -35.41 6.16 31.84
N ARG A 100 -35.97 7.29 31.40
CA ARG A 100 -35.24 8.38 30.72
C ARG A 100 -35.20 9.60 31.64
N LEU A 101 -34.11 10.38 31.58
CA LEU A 101 -33.99 11.64 32.33
C LEU A 101 -34.99 12.68 31.83
N HIS A 102 -35.12 12.78 30.51
CA HIS A 102 -36.05 13.68 29.82
C HIS A 102 -37.03 12.86 28.99
N ALA A 103 -38.32 13.03 29.23
CA ALA A 103 -39.37 12.43 28.40
C ALA A 103 -39.51 13.18 27.08
N THR A 104 -40.00 12.51 26.04
CA THR A 104 -40.31 13.13 24.75
C THR A 104 -41.81 13.44 24.69
N ASP A 105 -42.15 14.71 24.56
CA ASP A 105 -43.54 15.15 24.50
C ASP A 105 -44.08 15.15 23.07
N ASP A 106 -45.26 14.58 22.84
CA ASP A 106 -45.88 14.59 21.51
C ASP A 106 -46.79 15.81 21.33
N ASN A 107 -46.74 16.41 20.14
CA ASN A 107 -47.66 17.48 19.78
C ASN A 107 -49.06 16.89 19.46
N THR A 108 -50.12 17.67 19.70
CA THR A 108 -51.49 17.30 19.37
C THR A 108 -51.76 17.31 17.87
N GLU A 109 -51.04 18.14 17.11
CA GLU A 109 -51.12 18.24 15.65
C GLU A 109 -50.20 17.22 14.96
N THR A 110 -50.58 16.74 13.78
CA THR A 110 -49.71 15.85 12.98
C THR A 110 -48.54 16.64 12.37
N PRO A 111 -47.39 15.98 12.11
CA PRO A 111 -46.24 16.65 11.51
C PRO A 111 -46.53 17.32 10.16
N GLU A 112 -47.37 16.68 9.33
CA GLU A 112 -47.74 17.20 8.01
C GLU A 112 -48.58 18.48 8.14
N TYR A 113 -49.64 18.42 8.95
CA TYR A 113 -50.54 19.55 9.17
C TYR A 113 -49.82 20.76 9.79
N MET A 114 -48.90 20.52 10.71
CA MET A 114 -48.09 21.58 11.32
C MET A 114 -47.22 22.30 10.28
N ILE A 115 -46.60 21.56 9.37
CA ILE A 115 -45.77 22.16 8.32
C ILE A 115 -46.63 22.97 7.36
N ASP A 116 -47.79 22.46 6.95
CA ASP A 116 -48.71 23.18 6.06
C ASP A 116 -49.16 24.50 6.69
N LYS A 117 -49.53 24.48 7.98
CA LYS A 117 -49.93 25.67 8.74
C LYS A 117 -48.82 26.73 8.83
N LEU A 118 -47.56 26.30 8.96
CA LEU A 118 -46.42 27.22 9.05
C LEU A 118 -46.03 27.84 7.71
N ILE A 119 -46.38 27.18 6.60
CA ILE A 119 -46.10 27.67 5.23
C ILE A 119 -47.07 28.76 4.80
N ASP A 120 -48.28 28.76 5.35
CA ASP A 120 -49.29 29.78 5.09
C ASP A 120 -48.95 31.14 5.74
N ASP A 121 -47.91 31.20 6.58
CA ASP A 121 -47.42 32.44 7.20
C ASP A 121 -46.59 33.30 6.22
N ASP A 122 -46.82 34.61 6.20
CA ASP A 122 -46.14 35.55 5.31
C ASP A 122 -44.62 35.65 5.58
N GLU A 123 -44.18 35.35 6.80
CA GLU A 123 -42.77 35.42 7.23
C GLU A 123 -41.99 34.10 7.06
N VAL A 124 -42.62 33.05 6.50
CA VAL A 124 -41.98 31.74 6.33
C VAL A 124 -40.80 31.78 5.34
N LEU A 125 -39.69 31.10 5.69
CA LEU A 125 -38.49 31.09 4.85
C LEU A 125 -38.68 30.31 3.53
N PHE A 126 -39.48 29.24 3.55
CA PHE A 126 -39.72 28.36 2.42
C PHE A 126 -41.24 28.17 2.24
N LYS A 127 -41.75 28.53 1.06
CA LYS A 127 -43.17 28.40 0.72
C LYS A 127 -43.56 27.05 0.11
N ASP A 128 -42.58 26.19 -0.16
CA ASP A 128 -42.83 24.84 -0.70
C ASP A 128 -42.75 23.81 0.43
N GLU A 129 -43.81 23.00 0.56
CA GLU A 129 -43.99 21.99 1.62
C GLU A 129 -42.82 21.03 1.75
N LYS A 130 -42.34 20.51 0.62
CA LYS A 130 -41.26 19.54 0.60
C LYS A 130 -39.95 20.18 1.08
N THR A 131 -39.62 21.36 0.59
CA THR A 131 -38.39 22.06 1.00
C THR A 131 -38.44 22.52 2.46
N ALA A 132 -39.59 22.99 2.96
CA ALA A 132 -39.77 23.37 4.36
C ALA A 132 -39.60 22.16 5.29
N ARG A 133 -40.26 21.04 4.97
CA ARG A 133 -40.14 19.78 5.72
C ARG A 133 -38.70 19.26 5.74
N ASP A 134 -38.03 19.26 4.58
CA ASP A 134 -36.61 18.85 4.48
C ASP A 134 -35.69 19.79 5.26
N ALA A 135 -35.96 21.10 5.29
CA ALA A 135 -35.21 22.08 6.06
C ALA A 135 -35.35 21.87 7.58
N VAL A 136 -36.58 21.61 8.06
CA VAL A 136 -36.86 21.29 9.46
C VAL A 136 -36.15 20.00 9.89
N ARG A 137 -36.28 18.92 9.11
CA ARG A 137 -35.59 17.64 9.36
C ARG A 137 -34.07 17.81 9.43
N ARG A 138 -33.49 18.52 8.45
CA ARG A 138 -32.04 18.78 8.41
C ARG A 138 -31.57 19.62 9.60
N THR A 139 -32.37 20.59 10.05
CA THR A 139 -32.00 21.45 11.18
C THR A 139 -31.90 20.63 12.46
N PHE A 140 -32.91 19.82 12.77
CA PHE A 140 -32.88 18.97 13.96
C PHE A 140 -31.79 17.89 13.87
N ALA A 141 -31.57 17.30 12.69
CA ALA A 141 -30.46 16.36 12.46
C ALA A 141 -29.09 17.02 12.72
N GLU A 142 -28.91 18.27 12.32
CA GLU A 142 -27.66 19.00 12.51
C GLU A 142 -27.41 19.38 13.98
N GLU A 143 -28.48 19.67 14.73
CA GLU A 143 -28.41 19.87 16.19
C GLU A 143 -28.01 18.60 16.94
N ILE A 144 -28.55 17.45 16.55
CA ILE A 144 -28.12 16.15 17.08
C ILE A 144 -26.67 15.85 16.68
N PHE A 145 -26.30 16.09 15.43
CA PHE A 145 -24.95 15.83 14.91
C PHE A 145 -23.86 16.63 15.65
N HIS A 146 -24.12 17.88 16.03
CA HIS A 146 -23.16 18.71 16.76
C HIS A 146 -23.16 18.48 18.28
N ASN A 147 -24.08 17.68 18.83
CA ASN A 147 -24.11 17.41 20.26
C ASN A 147 -22.85 16.61 20.70
N PRO A 148 -22.02 17.13 21.62
CA PRO A 148 -20.79 16.46 22.04
C PRO A 148 -21.02 15.11 22.72
N LYS A 149 -22.12 14.96 23.48
CA LYS A 149 -22.44 13.71 24.21
C LYS A 149 -22.81 12.60 23.24
N VAL A 150 -23.65 12.91 22.24
CA VAL A 150 -24.02 11.97 21.17
C VAL A 150 -22.78 11.59 20.36
N ARG A 151 -21.93 12.56 19.98
CA ARG A 151 -20.67 12.27 19.27
C ARG A 151 -19.72 11.38 20.06
N GLN A 152 -19.58 11.62 21.36
CA GLN A 152 -18.74 10.82 22.25
C GLN A 152 -19.22 9.38 22.32
N GLU A 153 -20.53 9.19 22.50
CA GLU A 153 -21.14 7.85 22.56
C GLU A 153 -20.95 7.09 21.24
N VAL A 154 -21.32 7.72 20.12
CA VAL A 154 -21.13 7.14 18.78
C VAL A 154 -19.66 6.79 18.56
N ARG A 155 -18.71 7.67 18.91
CA ARG A 155 -17.28 7.39 18.75
C ARG A 155 -16.80 6.19 19.58
N SER A 156 -17.22 6.12 20.85
CA SER A 156 -16.83 5.05 21.77
C SER A 156 -17.31 3.69 21.26
N THR A 157 -18.61 3.59 20.99
CA THR A 157 -19.27 2.35 20.61
C THR A 157 -18.86 1.91 19.20
N TYR A 158 -18.78 2.86 18.25
CA TYR A 158 -18.33 2.56 16.89
C TYR A 158 -16.90 2.01 16.89
N LYS A 159 -15.98 2.58 17.67
CA LYS A 159 -14.58 2.11 17.74
C LYS A 159 -14.48 0.68 18.29
N SER A 160 -15.28 0.34 19.30
CA SER A 160 -15.29 -0.99 19.92
C SER A 160 -15.84 -2.07 19.00
N PHE A 161 -16.81 -1.73 18.15
CA PHE A 161 -17.49 -2.69 17.26
C PHE A 161 -17.20 -2.46 15.76
N ALA A 162 -16.14 -1.71 15.44
CA ALA A 162 -15.74 -1.46 14.06
C ALA A 162 -15.28 -2.74 13.38
N LEU A 163 -15.76 -2.95 12.16
CA LEU A 163 -15.39 -4.01 11.25
C LEU A 163 -14.84 -3.37 9.98
N ILE A 164 -13.58 -3.65 9.69
CA ILE A 164 -12.87 -3.18 8.52
C ILE A 164 -12.92 -4.28 7.45
N SER A 165 -13.38 -3.90 6.26
CA SER A 165 -13.55 -4.81 5.12
C SER A 165 -13.03 -4.17 3.83
N VAL A 166 -12.57 -5.00 2.90
CA VAL A 166 -12.05 -4.60 1.60
C VAL A 166 -13.14 -4.78 0.55
N ALA A 167 -13.46 -3.71 -0.19
CA ALA A 167 -14.34 -3.76 -1.35
C ALA A 167 -13.53 -3.52 -2.63
N LEU A 168 -13.45 -4.52 -3.51
CA LEU A 168 -12.67 -4.43 -4.74
C LEU A 168 -13.29 -3.49 -5.78
N THR A 169 -12.44 -2.69 -6.44
CA THR A 169 -12.81 -1.95 -7.65
C THR A 169 -12.70 -2.87 -8.88
N GLU A 170 -13.20 -2.42 -10.03
CA GLU A 170 -13.02 -3.17 -11.29
C GLU A 170 -11.53 -3.33 -11.65
N LYS A 171 -10.71 -2.32 -11.35
CA LYS A 171 -9.26 -2.40 -11.51
C LYS A 171 -8.63 -3.42 -10.58
N GLY A 172 -9.04 -3.47 -9.31
CA GLY A 172 -8.51 -4.45 -8.35
C GLY A 172 -8.88 -5.89 -8.67
N ARG A 173 -10.09 -6.14 -9.20
CA ARG A 173 -10.49 -7.50 -9.60
C ARG A 173 -9.57 -8.08 -10.67
N ILE A 174 -9.18 -7.26 -11.65
CA ILE A 174 -8.31 -7.66 -12.77
C ILE A 174 -6.82 -7.59 -12.38
N GLY A 175 -6.41 -6.58 -11.61
CA GLY A 175 -5.01 -6.28 -11.33
C GLY A 175 -4.40 -7.05 -10.15
N ILE A 176 -5.21 -7.56 -9.22
CA ILE A 176 -4.73 -8.37 -8.10
C ILE A 176 -4.79 -9.84 -8.51
N ASP A 177 -3.66 -10.37 -8.98
CA ASP A 177 -3.46 -11.79 -9.19
C ASP A 177 -3.06 -12.51 -7.88
N ASN A 178 -2.82 -13.81 -7.94
CA ASN A 178 -2.47 -14.59 -6.75
C ASN A 178 -1.01 -14.38 -6.28
N PHE A 179 -0.18 -13.70 -7.08
CA PHE A 179 1.22 -13.37 -6.75
C PHE A 179 1.37 -11.92 -6.30
N SER A 180 0.29 -11.14 -6.38
CA SER A 180 0.23 -9.76 -5.93
C SER A 180 0.47 -9.67 -4.42
N PRO A 181 1.16 -8.61 -3.93
CA PRO A 181 1.30 -8.34 -2.50
C PRO A 181 -0.01 -8.15 -1.74
N TYR A 182 -1.13 -8.01 -2.48
CA TYR A 182 -2.48 -7.83 -1.93
C TYR A 182 -3.35 -9.08 -2.03
N ALA A 183 -2.79 -10.21 -2.50
CA ALA A 183 -3.55 -11.44 -2.72
C ALA A 183 -4.20 -11.98 -1.43
N ASP A 184 -3.51 -11.86 -0.29
CA ASP A 184 -3.96 -12.26 1.05
C ASP A 184 -4.98 -11.30 1.70
N ILE A 185 -5.17 -10.11 1.13
CA ILE A 185 -6.15 -9.12 1.60
C ILE A 185 -7.28 -8.86 0.58
N LYS A 186 -7.22 -9.49 -0.60
CA LYS A 186 -8.14 -9.26 -1.73
C LYS A 186 -9.63 -9.35 -1.33
N TYR A 187 -9.97 -10.30 -0.46
CA TYR A 187 -11.33 -10.50 0.04
C TYR A 187 -11.40 -10.43 1.59
N ALA A 188 -10.52 -9.65 2.21
CA ALA A 188 -10.52 -9.48 3.66
C ALA A 188 -11.81 -8.77 4.14
N ILE A 189 -12.46 -9.35 5.14
CA ILE A 189 -13.69 -8.83 5.77
C ILE A 189 -13.60 -8.94 7.29
N ASN A 190 -14.46 -8.19 7.99
CA ASN A 190 -14.67 -8.31 9.44
C ASN A 190 -13.38 -8.24 10.29
N ARG A 191 -12.40 -7.44 9.87
CA ARG A 191 -11.18 -7.22 10.65
C ARG A 191 -11.47 -6.22 11.76
N SER A 192 -11.12 -6.56 13.00
CA SER A 192 -11.24 -5.61 14.11
C SER A 192 -10.08 -4.61 14.10
N PRO A 193 -10.22 -3.41 14.71
CA PRO A 193 -9.10 -2.51 14.91
C PRO A 193 -7.94 -3.18 15.66
N GLN A 194 -8.23 -4.04 16.64
CA GLN A 194 -7.20 -4.74 17.41
C GLN A 194 -6.40 -5.73 16.55
N ASP A 195 -7.06 -6.48 15.67
CA ASP A 195 -6.39 -7.38 14.71
C ASP A 195 -5.40 -6.62 13.84
N LEU A 196 -5.80 -5.44 13.35
CA LEU A 196 -4.99 -4.60 12.47
C LEU A 196 -3.86 -3.87 13.20
N VAL A 197 -4.01 -3.63 14.50
CA VAL A 197 -2.91 -3.12 15.35
C VAL A 197 -1.89 -4.22 15.63
N SER A 198 -2.32 -5.48 15.81
CA SER A 198 -1.38 -6.60 15.96
C SER A 198 -0.61 -6.91 14.66
N GLU A 199 -1.23 -6.69 13.51
CA GLU A 199 -0.62 -6.88 12.18
C GLU A 199 -0.68 -5.56 11.38
N PRO A 200 0.15 -4.55 11.74
CA PRO A 200 0.03 -3.19 11.18
C PRO A 200 0.26 -3.14 9.67
N ASN A 201 1.05 -4.07 9.13
CA ASN A 201 1.33 -4.19 7.69
C ASN A 201 0.07 -4.48 6.86
N VAL A 202 -0.89 -5.26 7.41
CA VAL A 202 -2.14 -5.59 6.71
C VAL A 202 -2.94 -4.33 6.41
N PHE A 203 -3.13 -3.46 7.39
CA PHE A 203 -3.90 -2.23 7.20
C PHE A 203 -3.19 -1.23 6.30
N LEU A 204 -1.86 -1.09 6.42
CA LEU A 204 -1.10 -0.20 5.55
C LEU A 204 -1.13 -0.66 4.08
N ARG A 205 -1.08 -1.97 3.81
CA ARG A 205 -1.28 -2.53 2.46
C ARG A 205 -2.69 -2.30 1.93
N MET A 206 -3.72 -2.38 2.79
CA MET A 206 -5.08 -2.01 2.40
C MET A 206 -5.16 -0.53 1.96
N LEU A 207 -4.50 0.36 2.70
CA LEU A 207 -4.46 1.80 2.38
C LEU A 207 -3.69 2.08 1.09
N GLU A 208 -2.57 1.39 0.86
CA GLU A 208 -1.81 1.49 -0.39
C GLU A 208 -2.63 0.98 -1.59
N ALA A 209 -3.37 -0.12 -1.42
CA ALA A 209 -4.26 -0.65 -2.45
C ALA A 209 -5.42 0.32 -2.76
N GLU A 210 -5.90 1.05 -1.75
CA GLU A 210 -6.91 2.09 -1.90
C GLU A 210 -6.36 3.33 -2.63
N GLU A 211 -5.16 3.78 -2.30
CA GLU A 211 -4.47 4.87 -3.00
C GLU A 211 -4.23 4.54 -4.48
N LYS A 212 -3.88 3.28 -4.79
CA LYS A 212 -3.75 2.76 -6.17
C LYS A 212 -5.10 2.55 -6.88
N GLY A 213 -6.22 2.76 -6.19
CA GLY A 213 -7.58 2.57 -6.72
C GLY A 213 -7.95 1.12 -7.02
N LEU A 214 -7.26 0.15 -6.38
CA LEU A 214 -7.53 -1.29 -6.51
C LEU A 214 -8.68 -1.72 -5.57
N ALA A 215 -8.80 -1.08 -4.41
CA ALA A 215 -9.84 -1.37 -3.43
C ALA A 215 -10.38 -0.11 -2.77
N VAL A 216 -11.46 -0.26 -2.03
CA VAL A 216 -12.02 0.75 -1.13
C VAL A 216 -12.15 0.11 0.24
N ILE A 217 -11.61 0.77 1.27
CA ILE A 217 -11.70 0.28 2.64
C ILE A 217 -13.03 0.73 3.24
N LYS A 218 -13.87 -0.24 3.58
CA LYS A 218 -15.13 -0.02 4.28
C LYS A 218 -14.94 -0.22 5.76
N ILE A 219 -15.39 0.74 6.54
CA ILE A 219 -15.45 0.65 8.00
C ILE A 219 -16.92 0.75 8.35
N GLU A 220 -17.42 -0.28 8.99
CA GLU A 220 -18.83 -0.44 9.36
C GLU A 220 -18.88 -0.94 10.81
N THR A 221 -20.01 -0.75 11.50
CA THR A 221 -20.19 -1.29 12.86
C THR A 221 -20.95 -2.60 12.81
N ALA A 222 -20.55 -3.56 13.64
CA ALA A 222 -21.36 -4.74 13.88
C ALA A 222 -22.75 -4.34 14.43
N ASN A 223 -23.80 -5.04 14.01
CA ASN A 223 -25.17 -4.91 14.53
C ASN A 223 -25.73 -3.47 14.56
N PHE A 224 -25.48 -2.67 13.50
CA PHE A 224 -25.89 -1.27 13.41
C PHE A 224 -27.37 -1.03 13.77
N GLU A 225 -28.31 -1.84 13.28
CA GLU A 225 -29.75 -1.62 13.54
C GLU A 225 -30.11 -1.81 15.03
N ASN A 226 -29.52 -2.80 15.71
CA ASN A 226 -29.80 -3.01 17.14
C ASN A 226 -29.26 -1.84 17.98
N TRP A 227 -28.08 -1.35 17.63
CA TRP A 227 -27.48 -0.19 18.27
C TRP A 227 -28.27 1.10 17.98
N PHE A 228 -28.71 1.28 16.73
CA PHE A 228 -29.57 2.38 16.33
C PHE A 228 -30.89 2.37 17.12
N GLU A 229 -31.54 1.22 17.24
CA GLU A 229 -32.77 1.05 18.03
C GLU A 229 -32.56 1.39 19.51
N ALA A 230 -31.43 0.98 20.11
CA ALA A 230 -31.11 1.33 21.49
C ALA A 230 -31.01 2.85 21.71
N ILE A 231 -30.39 3.57 20.77
CA ILE A 231 -30.31 5.03 20.83
C ILE A 231 -31.65 5.69 20.46
N PHE A 232 -32.40 5.12 19.51
CA PHE A 232 -33.71 5.63 19.13
C PHE A 232 -34.71 5.56 20.28
N LYS A 233 -34.65 4.54 21.15
CA LYS A 233 -35.45 4.49 22.39
C LYS A 233 -35.23 5.70 23.30
N CYS A 234 -34.06 6.35 23.25
CA CYS A 234 -33.80 7.58 24.01
C CYS A 234 -34.54 8.81 23.45
N LEU A 235 -34.97 8.75 22.19
CA LEU A 235 -35.66 9.82 21.45
C LEU A 235 -37.18 9.56 21.30
N LYS A 236 -37.59 8.30 21.21
CA LYS A 236 -38.96 7.85 20.93
C LYS A 236 -39.95 8.26 22.03
N SER A 237 -41.16 8.71 21.70
CA SER A 237 -42.21 8.94 22.71
C SER A 237 -42.88 7.64 23.14
N ASP A 238 -43.40 7.61 24.37
CA ASP A 238 -44.17 6.45 24.90
C ASP A 238 -45.68 6.55 24.57
N GLY A 239 -46.06 7.52 23.73
CA GLY A 239 -47.45 7.73 23.32
C GLY A 239 -47.97 6.60 22.43
N LEU A 240 -49.23 6.21 22.64
CA LEU A 240 -49.93 5.14 21.91
C LEU A 240 -50.88 5.67 20.82
N SER A 241 -50.86 6.98 20.55
CA SER A 241 -51.76 7.61 19.59
C SER A 241 -51.23 7.52 18.16
N GLU A 242 -52.12 7.59 17.15
CA GLU A 242 -51.70 7.65 15.74
C GLU A 242 -50.80 8.87 15.45
N VAL A 243 -51.04 9.98 16.16
CA VAL A 243 -50.22 11.21 16.06
C VAL A 243 -48.82 10.96 16.62
N SER A 244 -48.72 10.25 17.75
CA SER A 244 -47.45 9.80 18.35
C SER A 244 -46.64 8.91 17.40
N ASP A 245 -47.31 7.99 16.70
CA ASP A 245 -46.67 7.12 15.71
C ASP A 245 -46.12 7.91 14.51
N LEU A 246 -46.84 8.92 14.03
CA LEU A 246 -46.36 9.80 12.96
C LEU A 246 -45.15 10.63 13.40
N TRP A 247 -45.17 11.21 14.61
CA TRP A 247 -44.01 11.93 15.17
C TRP A 247 -42.82 11.00 15.40
N ASN A 248 -43.04 9.77 15.86
CA ASN A 248 -41.98 8.79 16.04
C ASN A 248 -41.33 8.38 14.70
N LYS A 249 -42.10 8.23 13.62
CA LYS A 249 -41.55 8.02 12.27
C LYS A 249 -40.68 9.20 11.81
N GLU A 250 -41.12 10.44 12.06
CA GLU A 250 -40.32 11.63 11.74
C GLU A 250 -39.02 11.68 12.57
N ARG A 251 -39.09 11.39 13.87
CA ARG A 251 -37.91 11.30 14.75
C ARG A 251 -36.92 10.25 14.26
N GLU A 252 -37.41 9.08 13.83
CA GLU A 252 -36.56 8.02 13.29
C GLU A 252 -35.83 8.50 12.03
N LEU A 253 -36.53 9.13 11.09
CA LEU A 253 -35.93 9.68 9.86
C LEU A 253 -34.85 10.72 10.17
N VAL A 254 -35.12 11.66 11.08
CA VAL A 254 -34.14 12.68 11.48
C VAL A 254 -32.92 12.05 12.15
N LEU A 255 -33.14 11.07 13.05
CA LEU A 255 -32.05 10.38 13.72
C LEU A 255 -31.20 9.60 12.72
N ARG A 256 -31.80 8.92 11.74
CA ARG A 256 -31.07 8.23 10.66
C ARG A 256 -30.22 9.20 9.85
N MET A 257 -30.73 10.40 9.53
CA MET A 257 -29.96 11.43 8.84
C MET A 257 -28.76 11.92 9.66
N ALA A 258 -28.94 12.13 10.97
CA ALA A 258 -27.85 12.49 11.87
C ALA A 258 -26.81 11.37 11.99
N PHE A 259 -27.26 10.12 12.16
CA PHE A 259 -26.41 8.94 12.28
C PHE A 259 -25.59 8.65 11.03
N GLN A 260 -26.16 8.84 9.84
CA GLN A 260 -25.41 8.68 8.59
C GLN A 260 -24.19 9.62 8.55
N LYS A 261 -24.35 10.87 9.00
CA LYS A 261 -23.24 11.83 9.11
C LYS A 261 -22.28 11.49 10.25
N LEU A 262 -22.80 11.15 11.43
CA LEU A 262 -21.99 10.81 12.61
C LEU A 262 -21.11 9.57 12.34
N CYS A 263 -21.70 8.48 11.85
CA CYS A 263 -20.97 7.26 11.50
C CYS A 263 -19.94 7.51 10.39
N GLY A 264 -20.27 8.30 9.36
CA GLY A 264 -19.31 8.66 8.32
C GLY A 264 -18.10 9.43 8.85
N MET A 265 -18.32 10.39 9.74
CA MET A 265 -17.25 11.15 10.41
C MET A 265 -16.40 10.25 11.32
N VAL A 266 -17.05 9.40 12.13
CA VAL A 266 -16.34 8.49 13.05
C VAL A 266 -15.58 7.40 12.30
N ALA A 267 -16.11 6.89 11.18
CA ALA A 267 -15.41 5.96 10.31
C ALA A 267 -14.11 6.58 9.78
N LEU A 268 -14.17 7.82 9.28
CA LEU A 268 -12.98 8.53 8.80
C LEU A 268 -11.96 8.75 9.91
N ASN A 269 -12.40 9.22 11.09
CA ASN A 269 -11.50 9.40 12.23
C ASN A 269 -10.86 8.09 12.69
N THR A 270 -11.63 7.00 12.73
CA THR A 270 -11.13 5.66 13.09
C THR A 270 -10.10 5.18 12.09
N LYS A 271 -10.33 5.42 10.79
CA LYS A 271 -9.37 5.11 9.73
C LYS A 271 -8.06 5.86 9.90
N GLU A 272 -8.11 7.16 10.19
CA GLU A 272 -6.93 8.01 10.39
C GLU A 272 -6.17 7.66 11.68
N ASP A 273 -6.89 7.40 12.77
CA ASP A 273 -6.30 6.98 14.04
C ASP A 273 -5.59 5.64 13.88
N LEU A 274 -6.23 4.67 13.21
CA LEU A 274 -5.63 3.38 12.93
C LEU A 274 -4.42 3.52 11.99
N ARG A 275 -4.48 4.39 10.98
CA ARG A 275 -3.35 4.68 10.09
C ARG A 275 -2.16 5.19 10.91
N ARG A 276 -2.37 6.19 11.76
CA ARG A 276 -1.32 6.78 12.61
C ARG A 276 -0.72 5.74 13.53
N GLU A 277 -1.54 4.90 14.15
CA GLU A 277 -1.06 3.87 15.07
C GLU A 277 -0.27 2.78 14.34
N CYS A 278 -0.77 2.26 13.20
CA CYS A 278 -0.04 1.29 12.39
C CYS A 278 1.30 1.86 11.87
N GLN A 279 1.30 3.12 11.40
CA GLN A 279 2.53 3.81 10.96
C GLN A 279 3.54 3.92 12.12
N ARG A 280 3.08 4.34 13.31
CA ARG A 280 3.90 4.46 14.52
C ARG A 280 4.52 3.12 14.94
N LEU A 281 3.75 2.03 14.85
CA LEU A 281 4.24 0.68 15.18
C LEU A 281 5.32 0.21 14.19
N VAL A 282 5.11 0.41 12.89
CA VAL A 282 6.14 0.10 11.88
C VAL A 282 7.38 0.97 12.07
N ALA A 283 7.23 2.27 12.34
CA ALA A 283 8.36 3.16 12.63
C ALA A 283 9.13 2.73 13.88
N LYS A 284 8.44 2.23 14.92
CA LYS A 284 9.07 1.66 16.12
C LYS A 284 9.89 0.41 15.79
N GLU A 285 9.39 -0.47 14.93
CA GLU A 285 10.12 -1.67 14.51
C GLU A 285 11.32 -1.32 13.61
N VAL A 286 11.16 -0.35 12.69
CA VAL A 286 12.28 0.23 11.91
C VAL A 286 13.36 0.76 12.84
N ARG A 287 12.99 1.59 13.82
CA ARG A 287 13.91 2.12 14.84
C ARG A 287 14.63 1.01 15.57
N LYS A 288 13.91 -0.01 16.04
CA LYS A 288 14.48 -1.13 16.80
C LYS A 288 15.51 -1.90 15.98
N ARG A 289 15.18 -2.28 14.75
CA ARG A 289 16.09 -3.02 13.87
C ARG A 289 17.31 -2.19 13.48
N PHE A 290 17.11 -0.89 13.26
CA PHE A 290 18.21 0.02 13.00
C PHE A 290 19.11 0.20 14.22
N TYR A 291 18.54 0.37 15.41
CA TYR A 291 19.30 0.46 16.65
C TYR A 291 20.18 -0.78 16.87
N ASN A 292 19.69 -1.99 16.60
CA ASN A 292 20.51 -3.21 16.67
C ASN A 292 21.70 -3.22 15.67
N LYS A 293 21.62 -2.46 14.57
CA LYS A 293 22.76 -2.28 13.65
C LYS A 293 23.76 -1.25 14.18
N LEU A 294 23.28 -0.25 14.94
CA LEU A 294 24.11 0.76 15.59
C LEU A 294 24.79 0.24 16.87
N ASP A 295 24.10 -0.66 17.59
CA ASP A 295 24.51 -1.27 18.85
C ASP A 295 25.56 -2.38 18.61
N GLN A 296 26.64 -1.99 17.96
CA GLN A 296 27.78 -2.82 17.65
C GLN A 296 29.06 -2.05 17.96
N ALA A 297 29.86 -2.63 18.85
CA ALA A 297 31.24 -2.25 19.07
C ALA A 297 32.09 -2.54 17.82
N PRO A 298 33.29 -1.94 17.71
CA PRO A 298 34.30 -2.38 16.75
C PRO A 298 34.54 -3.88 16.85
N PHE A 299 34.92 -4.52 15.74
CA PHE A 299 35.37 -5.91 15.79
C PHE A 299 36.54 -6.04 16.77
N THR A 300 36.36 -6.85 17.81
CA THR A 300 37.33 -6.94 18.90
C THR A 300 38.46 -7.89 18.50
N PRO A 301 39.73 -7.42 18.41
CA PRO A 301 40.87 -8.30 18.21
C PRO A 301 40.95 -9.35 19.31
N TYR A 302 41.47 -10.53 18.98
CA TYR A 302 41.59 -11.60 19.95
C TYR A 302 42.54 -11.20 21.10
N GLY A 303 42.09 -11.37 22.35
CA GLY A 303 42.89 -11.06 23.53
C GLY A 303 42.88 -9.59 23.95
N TYR A 304 42.13 -8.73 23.25
CA TYR A 304 41.92 -7.33 23.60
C TYR A 304 40.53 -7.10 24.21
N ASP A 305 40.38 -5.98 24.92
CA ASP A 305 39.11 -5.59 25.53
C ASP A 305 38.10 -5.10 24.49
N LEU A 306 36.81 -5.30 24.81
CA LEU A 306 35.70 -4.84 24.00
C LEU A 306 35.79 -3.32 23.78
N GLY A 307 35.69 -2.88 22.52
CA GLY A 307 35.86 -1.47 22.14
C GLY A 307 37.21 -1.16 21.49
N THR A 308 38.21 -2.04 21.63
CA THR A 308 39.50 -1.89 20.93
C THR A 308 39.30 -1.94 19.42
N VAL A 309 39.84 -0.95 18.70
CA VAL A 309 39.68 -0.85 17.24
C VAL A 309 40.72 -1.73 16.52
N PRO A 310 40.31 -2.60 15.57
CA PRO A 310 41.23 -3.51 14.89
C PRO A 310 41.94 -2.87 13.69
N ASN A 311 43.11 -3.42 13.34
CA ASN A 311 43.69 -3.28 12.00
C ASN A 311 42.95 -4.21 11.02
N VAL A 312 42.42 -3.66 9.94
CA VAL A 312 41.53 -4.40 9.02
C VAL A 312 42.12 -4.49 7.62
N LEU A 313 42.32 -5.71 7.11
CA LEU A 313 42.59 -5.94 5.69
C LEU A 313 41.29 -6.33 4.99
N SER A 314 40.76 -5.43 4.16
CA SER A 314 39.59 -5.73 3.33
C SER A 314 40.03 -6.20 1.94
N LEU A 315 39.39 -7.24 1.40
CA LEU A 315 39.61 -7.72 0.03
C LEU A 315 38.27 -7.87 -0.72
N THR A 316 38.28 -7.53 -2.00
CA THR A 316 37.13 -7.64 -2.89
C THR A 316 37.59 -7.82 -4.34
N PHE A 317 36.74 -8.40 -5.18
CA PHE A 317 36.93 -8.40 -6.63
C PHE A 317 35.71 -7.89 -7.40
N GLY A 318 34.82 -7.18 -6.70
CA GLY A 318 33.58 -6.66 -7.28
C GLY A 318 32.64 -7.78 -7.77
N GLN A 319 32.50 -7.89 -9.10
CA GLN A 319 31.61 -8.88 -9.74
C GLN A 319 32.22 -10.29 -9.81
N GLY A 320 33.55 -10.42 -9.75
CA GLY A 320 34.21 -11.72 -9.89
C GLY A 320 34.12 -12.30 -11.32
N ASP A 321 34.01 -11.44 -12.34
CA ASP A 321 34.13 -11.83 -13.75
C ASP A 321 35.55 -12.33 -14.06
N TYR A 322 35.72 -13.03 -15.18
CA TYR A 322 36.99 -13.67 -15.55
C TYR A 322 38.21 -12.73 -15.47
N ASP A 323 38.06 -11.47 -15.90
CA ASP A 323 39.11 -10.44 -15.91
C ASP A 323 39.15 -9.56 -14.63
N SER A 324 38.34 -9.89 -13.61
CA SER A 324 38.27 -9.11 -12.37
C SER A 324 39.55 -9.25 -11.54
N ALA A 325 40.21 -8.12 -11.29
CA ALA A 325 41.31 -8.04 -10.34
C ALA A 325 40.79 -8.11 -8.89
N VAL A 326 41.56 -8.72 -8.00
CA VAL A 326 41.32 -8.66 -6.56
C VAL A 326 42.01 -7.40 -6.02
N LEU A 327 41.23 -6.53 -5.38
CA LEU A 327 41.69 -5.28 -4.77
C LEU A 327 41.47 -5.35 -3.26
N GLY A 328 42.28 -4.61 -2.51
CA GLY A 328 42.13 -4.51 -1.07
C GLY A 328 42.72 -3.24 -0.47
N ALA A 329 42.34 -2.98 0.77
CA ALA A 329 42.83 -1.86 1.55
C ALA A 329 43.11 -2.32 2.99
N LEU A 330 44.30 -1.95 3.49
CA LEU A 330 44.71 -2.16 4.88
C LEU A 330 44.50 -0.87 5.66
N LEU A 331 43.60 -0.91 6.64
CA LEU A 331 43.31 0.18 7.56
C LEU A 331 43.95 -0.11 8.91
N ARG A 332 44.57 0.91 9.51
CA ARG A 332 45.05 0.83 10.90
C ARG A 332 43.95 1.16 11.89
N ASP A 333 44.14 0.77 13.15
CA ASP A 333 43.39 1.18 14.34
C ASP A 333 43.00 2.67 14.38
N SER A 334 43.86 3.57 13.89
CA SER A 334 43.59 5.01 13.79
C SER A 334 42.54 5.41 12.74
N GLY A 335 42.12 4.48 11.87
CA GLY A 335 41.24 4.74 10.72
C GLY A 335 41.97 5.19 9.45
N GLU A 336 43.30 5.35 9.50
CA GLU A 336 44.12 5.71 8.35
C GLU A 336 44.36 4.50 7.42
N VAL A 337 44.32 4.74 6.11
CA VAL A 337 44.62 3.71 5.10
C VAL A 337 46.12 3.65 4.88
N LYS A 338 46.74 2.52 5.24
CA LYS A 338 48.20 2.36 5.21
C LYS A 338 48.74 1.88 3.88
N ASP A 339 48.14 0.82 3.33
CA ASP A 339 48.60 0.21 2.07
C ASP A 339 47.41 -0.38 1.29
N PHE A 340 47.61 -0.61 -0.01
CA PHE A 340 46.62 -1.16 -0.92
C PHE A 340 47.09 -2.46 -1.53
N PHE A 341 46.23 -3.46 -1.50
CA PHE A 341 46.48 -4.74 -2.16
C PHE A 341 45.88 -4.73 -3.58
N LYS A 342 46.62 -5.27 -4.55
CA LYS A 342 46.13 -5.46 -5.93
C LYS A 342 46.74 -6.71 -6.53
N SER A 343 45.88 -7.64 -6.93
CA SER A 343 46.22 -8.77 -7.78
C SER A 343 45.42 -8.70 -9.08
N ILE A 344 46.11 -8.65 -10.22
CA ILE A 344 45.48 -8.68 -11.56
C ILE A 344 44.97 -10.09 -11.87
N ILE A 345 45.50 -11.11 -11.17
CA ILE A 345 45.19 -12.51 -11.39
C ILE A 345 43.89 -12.84 -10.64
N ASN A 346 42.86 -13.24 -11.36
CA ASN A 346 41.63 -13.73 -10.73
C ASN A 346 41.84 -15.17 -10.23
N PRO A 347 41.75 -15.42 -8.91
CA PRO A 347 42.03 -16.73 -8.34
C PRO A 347 40.91 -17.75 -8.59
N ILE A 348 39.74 -17.35 -9.11
CA ILE A 348 38.64 -18.28 -9.43
C ILE A 348 38.92 -19.09 -10.71
N ASN A 349 39.73 -18.57 -11.63
CA ASN A 349 39.81 -19.11 -13.00
C ASN A 349 40.53 -20.47 -13.08
N SER A 350 41.60 -20.66 -12.32
CA SER A 350 42.42 -21.87 -12.35
C SER A 350 43.14 -22.08 -11.01
N ARG A 351 43.60 -23.30 -10.75
CA ARG A 351 44.40 -23.62 -9.57
C ARG A 351 45.76 -22.92 -9.56
N GLU A 352 46.38 -22.77 -10.74
CA GLU A 352 47.65 -22.02 -10.88
C GLU A 352 47.46 -20.54 -10.51
N ASN A 353 46.33 -19.95 -10.89
CA ASN A 353 45.98 -18.58 -10.52
C ASN A 353 45.76 -18.45 -9.01
N GLU A 354 45.11 -19.43 -8.38
CA GLU A 354 44.93 -19.48 -6.93
C GLU A 354 46.27 -19.49 -6.19
N GLU A 355 47.23 -20.30 -6.64
CA GLU A 355 48.57 -20.39 -6.06
C GLU A 355 49.37 -19.08 -6.24
N SER A 356 49.31 -18.47 -7.44
CA SER A 356 49.97 -17.19 -7.73
C SER A 356 49.38 -16.03 -6.91
N PHE A 357 48.06 -15.97 -6.79
CA PHE A 357 47.36 -15.02 -5.91
C PHE A 357 47.79 -15.19 -4.46
N GLY A 358 47.85 -16.44 -3.97
CA GLY A 358 48.32 -16.76 -2.63
C GLY A 358 49.75 -16.27 -2.39
N GLY A 359 50.65 -16.44 -3.37
CA GLY A 359 52.01 -15.91 -3.30
C GLY A 359 52.06 -14.39 -3.14
N GLN A 360 51.28 -13.66 -3.94
CA GLN A 360 51.19 -12.19 -3.87
C GLN A 360 50.58 -11.70 -2.54
N LEU A 361 49.54 -12.39 -2.05
CA LEU A 361 48.92 -12.05 -0.78
C LEU A 361 49.88 -12.30 0.39
N LYS A 362 50.67 -13.39 0.32
CA LYS A 362 51.71 -13.67 1.31
C LYS A 362 52.79 -12.60 1.32
N GLU A 363 53.32 -12.22 0.16
CA GLU A 363 54.31 -11.13 0.05
C GLU A 363 53.78 -9.81 0.61
N PHE A 364 52.51 -9.48 0.34
CA PHE A 364 51.87 -8.29 0.89
C PHE A 364 51.75 -8.32 2.42
N LEU A 365 51.37 -9.47 2.99
CA LEU A 365 51.30 -9.64 4.44
C LEU A 365 52.70 -9.58 5.05
N ASP A 366 53.67 -10.31 4.49
CA ASP A 366 55.05 -10.34 4.95
C ASP A 366 55.68 -8.94 4.98
N LYS A 367 55.41 -8.11 3.98
CA LYS A 367 55.83 -6.69 3.95
C LYS A 367 55.23 -5.86 5.10
N ASN A 368 54.01 -6.16 5.54
CA ASN A 368 53.28 -5.37 6.54
C ASN A 368 53.36 -5.96 7.96
N LEU A 369 53.92 -7.17 8.13
CA LEU A 369 53.96 -7.91 9.39
C LEU A 369 54.71 -7.19 10.52
N GLU A 370 55.74 -6.39 10.22
CA GLU A 370 56.56 -5.74 11.26
C GLU A 370 55.84 -4.61 12.01
N HIS A 371 54.90 -3.89 11.38
CA HIS A 371 54.31 -2.67 11.96
C HIS A 371 52.81 -2.47 11.71
N ASN A 372 52.21 -3.17 10.75
CA ASN A 372 50.81 -2.95 10.34
C ASN A 372 50.10 -4.28 10.09
N ARG A 373 50.35 -5.28 10.93
CA ARG A 373 49.73 -6.60 10.81
C ARG A 373 48.20 -6.46 10.97
N PRO A 374 47.40 -7.02 10.05
CA PRO A 374 45.95 -7.03 10.20
C PRO A 374 45.54 -7.97 11.34
N ASP A 375 44.53 -7.57 12.11
CA ASP A 375 43.88 -8.39 13.13
C ASP A 375 42.74 -9.22 12.55
N VAL A 376 42.21 -8.79 11.41
CA VAL A 376 41.12 -9.46 10.70
C VAL A 376 41.22 -9.25 9.18
N ILE A 377 40.91 -10.29 8.40
CA ILE A 377 40.70 -10.19 6.96
C ILE A 377 39.20 -10.20 6.67
N VAL A 378 38.74 -9.20 5.93
CA VAL A 378 37.32 -9.00 5.66
C VAL A 378 37.07 -9.13 4.17
N ILE A 379 36.19 -10.06 3.79
CA ILE A 379 35.85 -10.29 2.38
C ILE A 379 34.43 -9.81 2.13
N SER A 380 34.26 -9.06 1.04
CA SER A 380 32.93 -8.66 0.57
C SER A 380 32.94 -8.41 -0.95
N GLY A 381 31.77 -8.34 -1.56
CA GLY A 381 31.62 -8.21 -3.01
C GLY A 381 30.18 -8.02 -3.46
N TYR A 382 29.93 -8.06 -4.76
CA TYR A 382 28.63 -7.67 -5.29
C TYR A 382 27.62 -8.80 -5.44
N ASN A 383 28.10 -10.04 -5.54
CA ASN A 383 27.29 -11.20 -5.88
C ASN A 383 27.82 -12.50 -5.24
N ALA A 384 27.13 -13.62 -5.51
CA ALA A 384 27.43 -14.95 -4.98
C ALA A 384 28.83 -15.49 -5.33
N ASN A 385 29.49 -15.03 -6.41
CA ASN A 385 30.84 -15.48 -6.74
C ASN A 385 31.85 -15.16 -5.64
N THR A 386 31.60 -14.11 -4.85
CA THR A 386 32.43 -13.70 -3.69
C THR A 386 32.69 -14.86 -2.72
N LYS A 387 31.79 -15.85 -2.64
CA LYS A 387 32.01 -17.08 -1.86
C LYS A 387 33.27 -17.84 -2.23
N LYS A 388 33.60 -17.90 -3.52
CA LYS A 388 34.82 -18.58 -3.97
C LYS A 388 36.06 -17.84 -3.48
N LEU A 389 36.07 -16.50 -3.53
CA LEU A 389 37.17 -15.70 -2.99
C LEU A 389 37.30 -15.89 -1.48
N PHE A 390 36.19 -15.87 -0.76
CA PHE A 390 36.15 -16.13 0.68
C PHE A 390 36.78 -17.50 1.02
N ASP A 391 36.38 -18.56 0.31
CA ASP A 391 36.92 -19.90 0.53
C ASP A 391 38.40 -20.01 0.14
N ILE A 392 38.84 -19.32 -0.91
CA ILE A 392 40.25 -19.27 -1.32
C ILE A 392 41.09 -18.60 -0.23
N VAL A 393 40.67 -17.43 0.26
CA VAL A 393 41.41 -16.70 1.31
C VAL A 393 41.39 -17.47 2.64
N LYS A 394 40.27 -18.09 3.00
CA LYS A 394 40.16 -18.94 4.19
C LYS A 394 41.08 -20.16 4.11
N ARG A 395 41.13 -20.84 2.96
CA ARG A 395 42.08 -21.94 2.71
C ARG A 395 43.53 -21.47 2.71
N PHE A 396 43.81 -20.28 2.17
CA PHE A 396 45.14 -19.68 2.17
C PHE A 396 45.67 -19.41 3.58
N VAL A 397 44.84 -18.83 4.46
CA VAL A 397 45.17 -18.59 5.88
C VAL A 397 45.45 -19.90 6.61
N GLN A 398 44.61 -20.92 6.39
CA GLN A 398 44.79 -22.25 6.99
C GLN A 398 46.05 -22.95 6.51
N SER A 399 46.31 -22.94 5.19
CA SER A 399 47.43 -23.66 4.57
C SER A 399 48.79 -23.04 4.92
N ASN A 400 48.85 -21.71 5.04
CA ASN A 400 50.07 -20.99 5.42
C ASN A 400 50.21 -20.76 6.93
N ARG A 401 49.24 -21.21 7.74
CA ARG A 401 49.15 -20.99 9.19
C ARG A 401 49.39 -19.54 9.59
N ILE A 402 48.67 -18.61 8.95
CA ILE A 402 48.76 -17.19 9.29
C ILE A 402 48.04 -16.98 10.61
N LEU A 403 48.79 -16.64 11.66
CA LEU A 403 48.30 -16.48 13.02
C LEU A 403 47.80 -15.04 13.27
N ILE A 404 47.06 -14.83 14.35
CA ILE A 404 46.75 -13.48 14.86
C ILE A 404 48.01 -12.78 15.40
N ASN A 405 47.91 -11.47 15.65
CA ASN A 405 48.92 -10.78 16.44
C ASN A 405 48.83 -11.21 17.91
N THR A 406 49.97 -11.60 18.50
CA THR A 406 50.08 -11.94 19.93
C THR A 406 50.75 -10.85 20.75
N GLU A 407 51.33 -9.83 20.11
CA GLU A 407 51.87 -8.65 20.80
C GLU A 407 50.76 -7.98 21.63
N GLY A 408 51.05 -7.67 22.89
CA GLY A 408 50.07 -7.12 23.84
C GLY A 408 49.14 -8.13 24.53
N THR A 409 49.12 -9.41 24.11
CA THR A 409 48.22 -10.43 24.70
C THR A 409 48.92 -11.34 25.71
N SER A 410 48.16 -12.05 26.54
CA SER A 410 48.70 -13.05 27.49
C SER A 410 49.45 -14.23 26.82
N LEU A 411 49.39 -14.33 25.50
CA LEU A 411 50.02 -15.37 24.68
C LEU A 411 51.40 -14.98 24.12
N GLN A 412 51.97 -13.83 24.52
CA GLN A 412 53.28 -13.35 24.07
C GLN A 412 54.42 -14.41 24.12
N ASN A 413 54.34 -15.37 25.05
CA ASN A 413 55.36 -16.41 25.23
C ASN A 413 55.02 -17.77 24.58
N ASN A 414 53.83 -17.94 23.99
CA ASN A 414 53.33 -19.20 23.42
C ASN A 414 52.71 -19.00 22.02
N GLU A 415 53.52 -18.62 21.02
CA GLU A 415 53.06 -18.47 19.63
C GLU A 415 52.42 -19.75 19.05
N GLN A 416 52.75 -20.92 19.60
CA GLN A 416 52.20 -22.21 19.15
C GLN A 416 50.70 -22.38 19.47
N GLU A 417 50.16 -21.62 20.43
CA GLU A 417 48.74 -21.65 20.83
C GLU A 417 47.90 -20.54 20.19
N ALA A 418 48.52 -19.62 19.43
CA ALA A 418 47.81 -18.52 18.80
C ALA A 418 46.81 -19.03 17.74
N PRO A 419 45.55 -18.55 17.75
CA PRO A 419 44.59 -18.91 16.72
C PRO A 419 44.97 -18.36 15.34
N LEU A 420 44.36 -18.93 14.30
CA LEU A 420 44.48 -18.43 12.94
C LEU A 420 43.84 -17.04 12.82
N LEU A 421 44.39 -16.21 11.93
CA LEU A 421 43.83 -14.90 11.61
C LEU A 421 42.39 -15.05 11.09
N PRO A 422 41.39 -14.40 11.72
CA PRO A 422 40.00 -14.57 11.33
C PRO A 422 39.75 -14.00 9.92
N VAL A 423 39.03 -14.78 9.11
CA VAL A 423 38.50 -14.37 7.80
C VAL A 423 36.98 -14.30 7.92
N ILE A 424 36.44 -13.09 7.88
CA ILE A 424 35.01 -12.83 8.10
C ILE A 424 34.34 -12.17 6.89
N TRP A 425 33.02 -12.25 6.86
CA TRP A 425 32.19 -11.53 5.91
C TRP A 425 32.05 -10.06 6.32
N GLY A 426 32.26 -9.15 5.37
CA GLY A 426 32.08 -7.72 5.58
C GLY A 426 30.71 -7.22 5.16
N GLN A 427 29.99 -6.59 6.09
CA GLN A 427 28.76 -5.86 5.79
C GLN A 427 29.04 -4.71 4.81
N ASP A 428 28.26 -4.65 3.72
CA ASP A 428 28.57 -3.77 2.58
C ASP A 428 27.52 -2.71 2.27
N GLU A 429 26.38 -2.70 2.97
CA GLU A 429 25.28 -1.80 2.66
C GLU A 429 25.68 -0.31 2.72
N THR A 430 26.57 0.07 3.64
CA THR A 430 27.15 1.42 3.72
C THR A 430 28.23 1.63 2.66
N ALA A 431 29.07 0.61 2.41
CA ALA A 431 30.18 0.66 1.45
C ALA A 431 29.69 0.84 0.01
N ARG A 432 28.55 0.22 -0.36
CA ARG A 432 27.90 0.35 -1.66
C ARG A 432 27.47 1.78 -1.98
N LEU A 433 27.06 2.53 -0.96
CA LEU A 433 26.72 3.96 -1.07
C LEU A 433 27.99 4.82 -1.01
N TYR A 434 28.90 4.52 -0.09
CA TYR A 434 30.16 5.26 0.09
C TYR A 434 31.01 5.32 -1.17
N GLN A 435 31.19 4.21 -1.90
CA GLN A 435 32.08 4.15 -3.07
C GLN A 435 31.78 5.20 -4.16
N ASN A 436 30.51 5.64 -4.27
CA ASN A 436 30.04 6.62 -5.25
C ASN A 436 29.69 7.98 -4.61
N SER A 437 29.97 8.15 -3.33
CA SER A 437 29.70 9.41 -2.60
C SER A 437 30.74 10.49 -2.92
N ASP A 438 30.35 11.76 -2.73
CA ASP A 438 31.29 12.89 -2.83
C ASP A 438 32.40 12.79 -1.79
N ARG A 439 32.12 12.30 -0.57
CA ARG A 439 33.16 12.12 0.47
C ARG A 439 34.25 11.15 0.02
N ALA A 440 33.89 10.04 -0.62
CA ALA A 440 34.88 9.08 -1.11
C ALA A 440 35.69 9.65 -2.29
N ARG A 441 35.05 10.43 -3.18
CA ARG A 441 35.74 11.14 -4.27
C ARG A 441 36.75 12.16 -3.75
N LEU A 442 36.40 12.91 -2.71
CA LEU A 442 37.28 13.92 -2.11
C LEU A 442 38.42 13.29 -1.30
N ALA A 443 38.15 12.23 -0.53
CA ALA A 443 39.16 11.56 0.29
C ALA A 443 40.16 10.76 -0.56
N PHE A 444 39.70 10.12 -1.64
CA PHE A 444 40.54 9.28 -2.51
C PHE A 444 40.30 9.59 -4.00
N PRO A 445 40.72 10.76 -4.52
CA PRO A 445 40.40 11.17 -5.90
C PRO A 445 40.91 10.20 -6.97
N GLU A 446 42.15 9.73 -6.82
CA GLU A 446 42.85 8.90 -7.81
C GLU A 446 42.54 7.40 -7.69
N LYS A 447 41.79 6.99 -6.65
CA LYS A 447 41.48 5.57 -6.42
C LYS A 447 40.19 5.16 -7.14
N PRO A 448 40.17 3.95 -7.75
CA PRO A 448 38.97 3.44 -8.41
C PRO A 448 37.86 3.14 -7.40
N THR A 449 36.62 3.10 -7.88
CA THR A 449 35.41 2.87 -7.08
C THR A 449 35.51 1.60 -6.22
N LEU A 450 36.06 0.52 -6.77
CA LEU A 450 36.19 -0.75 -6.03
C LEU A 450 37.19 -0.68 -4.85
N VAL A 451 38.23 0.16 -4.93
CA VAL A 451 39.11 0.40 -3.77
C VAL A 451 38.38 1.21 -2.70
N LYS A 452 37.57 2.20 -3.10
CA LYS A 452 36.73 2.98 -2.18
C LYS A 452 35.71 2.07 -1.48
N TYR A 453 35.15 1.09 -2.19
CA TYR A 453 34.30 0.06 -1.60
C TYR A 453 35.04 -0.74 -0.53
N ALA A 454 36.25 -1.24 -0.82
CA ALA A 454 37.05 -1.98 0.16
C ALA A 454 37.32 -1.15 1.42
N ILE A 455 37.69 0.13 1.26
CA ILE A 455 37.85 1.06 2.39
C ILE A 455 36.55 1.20 3.19
N GLY A 456 35.40 1.35 2.53
CA GLY A 456 34.10 1.46 3.21
C GLY A 456 33.74 0.22 4.05
N VAL A 457 34.04 -0.97 3.53
CA VAL A 457 33.84 -2.23 4.27
C VAL A 457 34.76 -2.29 5.50
N ALA A 458 36.03 -1.91 5.36
CA ALA A 458 36.97 -1.88 6.47
C ALA A 458 36.56 -0.85 7.55
N LYS A 459 36.10 0.34 7.15
CA LYS A 459 35.61 1.35 8.09
C LYS A 459 34.38 0.90 8.86
N TYR A 460 33.48 0.14 8.23
CA TYR A 460 32.32 -0.42 8.92
C TYR A 460 32.75 -1.37 10.06
N VAL A 461 33.77 -2.19 9.83
CA VAL A 461 34.30 -3.14 10.84
C VAL A 461 34.93 -2.41 12.03
N GLN A 462 35.53 -1.24 11.79
CA GLN A 462 36.09 -0.38 12.84
C GLN A 462 35.02 0.43 13.57
N ASN A 463 34.02 0.97 12.88
CA ASN A 463 32.96 1.75 13.51
C ASN A 463 31.65 1.73 12.70
N PRO A 464 30.75 0.77 12.98
CA PRO A 464 29.47 0.66 12.29
C PRO A 464 28.61 1.93 12.42
N LEU A 465 28.52 2.48 13.64
CA LEU A 465 27.72 3.67 13.97
C LEU A 465 28.12 4.87 13.09
N LEU A 466 29.41 5.15 12.99
CA LEU A 466 29.90 6.32 12.27
C LEU A 466 29.71 6.18 10.75
N GLU A 467 29.81 4.97 10.21
CA GLU A 467 29.53 4.73 8.80
C GLU A 467 28.05 4.96 8.46
N TYR A 468 27.13 4.56 9.33
CA TYR A 468 25.71 4.90 9.15
C TYR A 468 25.45 6.40 9.24
N ILE A 469 26.01 7.09 10.23
CA ILE A 469 25.88 8.55 10.38
C ILE A 469 26.37 9.27 9.12
N SER A 470 27.46 8.78 8.55
CA SER A 470 28.13 9.41 7.42
C SER A 470 27.44 9.21 6.08
N LEU A 471 26.34 8.45 6.02
CA LEU A 471 25.48 8.37 4.84
C LEU A 471 24.59 9.62 4.69
N GLY A 472 24.31 10.37 5.76
CA GLY A 472 23.39 11.51 5.68
C GLY A 472 22.01 11.08 5.16
N ASP A 473 21.46 11.80 4.17
CA ASP A 473 20.15 11.48 3.58
C ASP A 473 20.12 10.14 2.81
N ASP A 474 21.27 9.63 2.36
CA ASP A 474 21.35 8.35 1.63
C ASP A 474 20.95 7.16 2.50
N ILE A 475 20.92 7.32 3.83
CA ILE A 475 20.42 6.30 4.77
C ILE A 475 18.97 5.88 4.45
N LEU A 476 18.15 6.79 3.92
CA LEU A 476 16.75 6.52 3.57
C LEU A 476 16.61 5.58 2.37
N SER A 477 17.69 5.35 1.61
CA SER A 477 17.72 4.35 0.54
C SER A 477 17.84 2.93 1.08
N LEU A 478 18.38 2.75 2.29
CA LEU A 478 18.48 1.46 2.95
C LEU A 478 17.11 1.05 3.52
N THR A 479 16.86 -0.26 3.51
CA THR A 479 15.61 -0.84 3.99
C THR A 479 15.89 -1.69 5.23
N PHE A 480 15.45 -1.22 6.39
CA PHE A 480 15.62 -1.92 7.68
C PHE A 480 14.42 -2.81 8.01
N HIS A 481 13.26 -2.52 7.42
CA HIS A 481 12.02 -3.27 7.58
C HIS A 481 11.28 -3.40 6.23
N GLN A 482 10.66 -4.56 5.98
CA GLN A 482 9.97 -4.83 4.71
C GLN A 482 8.86 -3.80 4.43
N ASP A 483 8.12 -3.41 5.47
CA ASP A 483 7.02 -2.46 5.39
C ASP A 483 7.45 -0.98 5.53
N GLN A 484 8.76 -0.68 5.57
CA GLN A 484 9.26 0.70 5.68
C GLN A 484 8.74 1.61 4.55
N LYS A 485 8.51 1.05 3.36
CA LYS A 485 7.97 1.79 2.20
C LYS A 485 6.49 2.19 2.37
N LEU A 486 5.78 1.57 3.30
CA LEU A 486 4.36 1.84 3.57
C LEU A 486 4.14 3.03 4.51
N ILE A 487 5.21 3.59 5.07
CA ILE A 487 5.14 4.74 5.99
C ILE A 487 5.83 5.98 5.38
N PRO A 488 5.45 7.20 5.80
CA PRO A 488 6.08 8.43 5.30
C PRO A 488 7.59 8.47 5.61
N LYS A 489 8.39 8.98 4.66
CA LYS A 489 9.86 9.07 4.81
C LYS A 489 10.29 9.91 6.00
N ASP A 490 9.55 10.96 6.35
CA ASP A 490 9.88 11.81 7.50
C ASP A 490 9.77 11.05 8.81
N MET A 491 8.78 10.16 8.94
CA MET A 491 8.65 9.30 10.13
C MET A 491 9.79 8.28 10.21
N VAL A 492 10.28 7.78 9.07
CA VAL A 492 11.48 6.95 9.03
C VAL A 492 12.68 7.76 9.50
N ARG A 493 12.88 8.98 8.98
CA ARG A 493 13.98 9.86 9.39
C ARG A 493 13.95 10.11 10.91
N ASP A 494 12.82 10.51 11.46
CA ASP A 494 12.67 10.74 12.91
C ASP A 494 12.99 9.48 13.73
N ALA A 495 12.57 8.31 13.25
CA ALA A 495 12.88 7.04 13.88
C ALA A 495 14.40 6.74 13.86
N LEU A 496 15.08 6.97 12.74
CA LEU A 496 16.53 6.77 12.62
C LEU A 496 17.32 7.79 13.43
N GLU A 497 16.95 9.08 13.38
CA GLU A 497 17.55 10.15 14.17
C GLU A 497 17.46 9.87 15.67
N SER A 498 16.29 9.43 16.14
CA SER A 498 16.12 9.06 17.56
C SER A 498 16.96 7.85 17.98
N ALA A 499 17.38 6.98 17.06
CA ALA A 499 18.28 5.87 17.34
C ALA A 499 19.75 6.33 17.34
N TYR A 500 20.13 7.24 16.44
CA TYR A 500 21.45 7.87 16.46
C TYR A 500 21.69 8.61 17.78
N VAL A 501 20.70 9.36 18.27
CA VAL A 501 20.80 10.07 19.55
C VAL A 501 21.10 9.08 20.67
N ASP A 502 20.34 8.00 20.82
CA ASP A 502 20.60 7.01 21.88
C ASP A 502 22.00 6.37 21.75
N ALA A 503 22.39 5.96 20.54
CA ALA A 503 23.67 5.29 20.32
C ALA A 503 24.87 6.24 20.55
N VAL A 504 24.83 7.46 20.02
CA VAL A 504 25.91 8.45 20.15
C VAL A 504 26.08 8.90 21.60
N ASN A 505 24.99 9.14 22.33
CA ASN A 505 25.10 9.55 23.73
C ASN A 505 25.56 8.39 24.64
N THR A 506 25.25 7.14 24.30
CA THR A 506 25.79 5.97 25.01
C THR A 506 27.31 5.83 24.82
N LEU A 507 27.79 6.02 23.58
CA LEU A 507 29.21 5.91 23.21
C LEU A 507 30.05 7.13 23.62
N GLY A 508 29.43 8.31 23.70
CA GLY A 508 30.13 9.58 23.85
C GLY A 508 30.90 10.00 22.61
N VAL A 509 31.27 11.27 22.58
CA VAL A 509 32.10 11.85 21.54
C VAL A 509 33.34 12.46 22.17
N ASP A 510 34.51 12.04 21.71
CA ASP A 510 35.75 12.75 22.01
C ASP A 510 35.73 14.07 21.25
N ILE A 511 35.64 15.17 22.00
CA ILE A 511 35.51 16.50 21.40
C ILE A 511 36.80 16.93 20.69
N ASN A 512 37.97 16.56 21.21
CA ASN A 512 39.26 16.95 20.65
C ASN A 512 39.53 16.21 19.34
N VAL A 513 39.15 14.94 19.25
CA VAL A 513 39.16 14.18 17.99
C VAL A 513 38.14 14.76 17.01
N ALA A 514 36.92 15.05 17.47
CA ALA A 514 35.86 15.62 16.62
C ALA A 514 36.21 17.00 16.04
N ILE A 515 37.04 17.80 16.71
CA ILE A 515 37.55 19.07 16.18
C ILE A 515 38.50 18.83 14.99
N ARG A 516 39.36 17.82 15.09
CA ARG A 516 40.41 17.54 14.09
C ARG A 516 39.91 16.73 12.91
N ASP A 517 39.02 15.77 13.18
CA ASP A 517 38.47 14.87 12.17
C ASP A 517 37.01 15.18 11.86
N ARG A 518 36.79 15.67 10.63
CA ARG A 518 35.45 15.94 10.08
C ARG A 518 34.56 14.70 9.99
N TYR A 519 35.15 13.50 9.95
CA TYR A 519 34.39 12.24 9.96
C TYR A 519 33.74 12.03 11.34
N VAL A 520 34.52 12.11 12.42
CA VAL A 520 34.05 11.99 13.81
C VAL A 520 33.13 13.16 14.21
N ALA A 521 33.40 14.36 13.71
CA ALA A 521 32.60 15.58 13.94
C ALA A 521 31.10 15.41 13.64
N GLN A 522 30.74 14.49 12.74
CA GLN A 522 29.35 14.25 12.35
C GLN A 522 28.50 13.66 13.47
N MET A 523 29.11 13.04 14.48
CA MET A 523 28.40 12.57 15.68
C MET A 523 27.89 13.71 16.55
N LEU A 524 28.56 14.88 16.54
CA LEU A 524 28.23 16.01 17.40
C LEU A 524 26.79 16.50 17.24
N GLN A 525 26.20 16.36 16.04
CA GLN A 525 24.81 16.79 15.82
C GLN A 525 23.78 15.94 16.57
N TYR A 526 24.15 14.73 17.00
CA TYR A 526 23.28 13.79 17.73
C TYR A 526 23.55 13.76 19.24
N VAL A 527 24.53 14.53 19.72
CA VAL A 527 24.77 14.72 21.15
C VAL A 527 23.59 15.46 21.78
N ALA A 528 23.17 15.05 22.97
CA ALA A 528 22.03 15.64 23.66
C ALA A 528 22.21 17.17 23.83
N GLY A 529 21.20 17.94 23.41
CA GLY A 529 21.26 19.41 23.39
C GLY A 529 21.79 20.02 22.10
N PHE A 530 22.48 19.24 21.27
CA PHE A 530 22.91 19.61 19.92
C PHE A 530 21.87 19.24 18.86
N GLY A 531 22.13 19.77 17.68
CA GLY A 531 21.47 19.52 16.41
C GLY A 531 22.40 20.05 15.32
N PRO A 532 22.09 19.86 14.03
CA PRO A 532 23.01 20.18 12.94
C PRO A 532 23.58 21.61 13.03
N ARG A 533 22.70 22.60 13.30
CA ARG A 533 23.10 24.01 13.42
C ARG A 533 24.01 24.29 14.62
N LYS A 534 23.76 23.64 15.77
CA LYS A 534 24.53 23.88 16.99
C LYS A 534 25.90 23.19 16.93
N ALA A 535 25.96 21.98 16.35
CA ALA A 535 27.21 21.26 16.17
C ALA A 535 28.15 22.03 15.22
N SER A 536 27.64 22.49 14.07
CA SER A 536 28.43 23.35 13.17
C SER A 536 28.79 24.68 13.81
N GLY A 537 27.89 25.25 14.63
CA GLY A 537 28.16 26.47 15.40
C GLY A 537 29.31 26.31 16.40
N LEU A 538 29.35 25.18 17.12
CA LEU A 538 30.44 24.86 18.06
C LEU A 538 31.79 24.78 17.34
N LEU A 539 31.87 24.00 16.27
CA LEU A 539 33.11 23.83 15.50
C LEU A 539 33.59 25.18 14.93
N ARG A 540 32.67 25.97 14.35
CA ARG A 540 32.99 27.31 13.83
C ARG A 540 33.46 28.26 14.94
N ASN A 541 32.84 28.21 16.12
CA ASN A 541 33.25 29.05 17.25
C ASN A 541 34.65 28.67 17.72
N MET A 542 34.97 27.38 17.79
CA MET A 542 36.32 26.90 18.16
C MET A 542 37.37 27.30 17.12
N GLU A 543 37.08 27.12 15.83
CA GLU A 543 37.95 27.61 14.74
C GLU A 543 38.18 29.12 14.84
N SER A 544 37.12 29.91 15.07
CA SER A 544 37.21 31.38 15.15
C SER A 544 38.00 31.87 16.37
N LYS A 545 37.96 31.12 17.48
CA LYS A 545 38.69 31.43 18.73
C LYS A 545 40.07 30.79 18.78
N LEU A 546 40.52 30.14 17.69
CA LEU A 546 41.81 29.46 17.56
C LEU A 546 42.05 28.39 18.64
N ILE A 547 40.97 27.74 19.09
CA ILE A 547 41.03 26.67 20.08
C ILE A 547 41.30 25.36 19.35
N THR A 548 42.43 24.72 19.66
CA THR A 548 42.88 23.47 19.02
C THR A 548 42.59 22.22 19.86
N SER A 549 42.36 22.40 21.16
CA SER A 549 42.03 21.35 22.12
C SER A 549 41.36 21.99 23.34
N LEU A 550 40.43 21.28 23.96
CA LEU A 550 39.86 21.60 25.26
C LEU A 550 40.60 20.79 26.34
N ALA A 551 40.85 21.42 27.49
CA ALA A 551 41.49 20.79 28.63
C ALA A 551 40.44 20.23 29.61
N THR A 552 39.35 20.97 29.81
CA THR A 552 38.24 20.55 30.68
C THR A 552 36.89 20.76 30.00
N ARG A 553 35.86 20.06 30.49
CA ARG A 553 34.48 20.29 30.06
C ARG A 553 34.03 21.71 30.38
N GLN A 554 34.53 22.29 31.47
CA GLN A 554 34.15 23.63 31.92
C GLN A 554 34.53 24.72 30.91
N ASP A 555 35.58 24.49 30.11
CA ASP A 555 35.99 25.34 28.99
C ASP A 555 34.83 25.60 28.00
N LEU A 556 33.87 24.68 27.87
CA LEU A 556 32.69 24.85 27.01
C LEU A 556 31.80 26.03 27.42
N ILE A 557 31.81 26.40 28.70
CA ILE A 557 31.11 27.57 29.22
C ILE A 557 32.06 28.77 29.31
N GLU A 558 33.24 28.59 29.89
CA GLU A 558 34.18 29.69 30.17
C GLU A 558 34.68 30.36 28.88
N LEU A 559 34.86 29.57 27.81
CA LEU A 559 35.22 30.08 26.49
C LEU A 559 33.98 30.44 25.66
N GLU A 560 32.80 30.56 26.27
CA GLU A 560 31.52 30.91 25.64
C GLU A 560 31.23 30.09 24.37
N LEU A 561 31.54 28.79 24.39
CA LEU A 561 31.33 27.91 23.25
C LEU A 561 29.88 27.40 23.19
N THR A 562 29.31 27.15 24.36
CA THR A 562 27.92 26.69 24.50
C THR A 562 27.18 27.48 25.60
N PRO A 563 25.87 27.74 25.44
CA PRO A 563 25.06 28.28 26.52
C PRO A 563 24.91 27.28 27.68
N LEU A 564 24.73 27.79 28.91
CA LEU A 564 24.58 26.98 30.14
C LEU A 564 23.58 25.82 29.99
N LYS A 565 22.41 26.06 29.38
CA LYS A 565 21.40 24.99 29.25
C LYS A 565 21.81 23.89 28.27
N ILE A 566 22.63 24.22 27.27
CA ILE A 566 23.18 23.24 26.33
C ILE A 566 24.28 22.44 27.01
N PHE A 567 25.17 23.12 27.74
CA PHE A 567 26.19 22.48 28.56
C PHE A 567 25.60 21.43 29.51
N GLN A 568 24.55 21.79 30.27
CA GLN A 568 23.85 20.86 31.16
C GLN A 568 23.28 19.62 30.46
N ASN A 569 22.98 19.71 29.16
CA ASN A 569 22.46 18.57 28.41
C ASN A 569 23.58 17.73 27.79
N CYS A 570 24.73 18.33 27.43
CA CYS A 570 25.76 17.66 26.63
C CYS A 570 27.01 17.25 27.41
N ALA A 571 27.27 17.82 28.59
CA ALA A 571 28.58 17.74 29.24
C ALA A 571 29.05 16.30 29.47
N SER A 572 28.19 15.42 29.98
CA SER A 572 28.53 14.00 30.24
C SER A 572 28.78 13.17 28.97
N PHE A 573 28.35 13.65 27.81
CA PHE A 573 28.46 12.93 26.53
C PHE A 573 29.65 13.39 25.69
N LEU A 574 30.27 14.51 26.06
CA LEU A 574 31.52 14.97 25.47
C LEU A 574 32.65 14.55 26.39
N LYS A 575 33.49 13.61 25.94
CA LYS A 575 34.62 13.14 26.74
C LYS A 575 35.91 13.84 26.34
N ILE A 576 36.76 14.04 27.33
CA ILE A 576 38.13 14.54 27.16
C ILE A 576 39.04 13.50 27.83
N PRO A 577 39.50 12.49 27.07
CA PRO A 577 40.45 11.51 27.58
C PRO A 577 41.77 12.19 27.98
N TYR A 578 42.44 11.67 29.00
CA TYR A 578 43.79 12.07 29.39
C TYR A 578 44.76 10.92 29.09
N ASP A 579 46.02 11.24 28.79
CA ASP A 579 47.06 10.24 28.54
C ASP A 579 47.86 9.99 29.84
N GLU A 580 48.30 8.76 30.09
CA GLU A 580 49.08 8.44 31.32
C GLU A 580 50.44 9.18 31.37
N THR A 581 50.90 9.65 30.21
CA THR A 581 52.15 10.43 30.06
C THR A 581 51.98 11.92 30.35
N ASP A 582 50.74 12.42 30.43
CA ASP A 582 50.48 13.78 30.87
C ASP A 582 50.83 13.89 32.36
N ASN A 583 51.46 14.98 32.79
CA ASN A 583 51.75 15.19 34.22
C ASN A 583 50.42 15.33 34.99
N ILE A 584 49.92 14.22 35.54
CA ILE A 584 48.69 14.08 36.36
C ILE A 584 48.72 15.03 37.58
N SER A 585 49.89 15.56 37.93
CA SER A 585 50.10 16.54 39.01
C SER A 585 49.78 18.00 38.64
N SER A 586 49.44 18.30 37.38
CA SER A 586 49.04 19.65 36.98
C SER A 586 47.57 19.92 37.34
N SER A 587 47.28 21.00 38.07
CA SER A 587 45.92 21.37 38.56
C SER A 587 44.93 21.78 37.44
N SER A 588 45.27 21.48 36.19
CA SER A 588 44.58 21.92 34.97
C SER A 588 43.85 20.77 34.26
N ILE A 589 43.93 19.54 34.78
CA ILE A 589 43.27 18.34 34.23
C ILE A 589 42.22 17.86 35.25
N GLU A 590 40.99 17.66 34.81
CA GLU A 590 39.93 17.03 35.61
C GLU A 590 39.72 15.59 35.12
N LEU A 591 40.19 14.62 35.91
CA LEU A 591 40.19 13.19 35.53
C LEU A 591 38.78 12.64 35.28
N LEU A 592 37.76 13.22 35.92
CA LEU A 592 36.37 12.82 35.74
C LEU A 592 35.81 13.20 34.35
N ASP A 593 36.47 14.08 33.59
CA ASP A 593 36.06 14.43 32.21
C ASP A 593 36.27 13.29 31.21
N ALA A 594 37.03 12.26 31.59
CA ALA A 594 37.17 11.00 30.85
C ALA A 594 36.02 10.01 31.11
N THR A 595 35.10 10.31 32.04
CA THR A 595 34.01 9.42 32.46
C THR A 595 32.64 9.91 31.97
N ARG A 596 31.60 9.07 32.08
CA ARG A 596 30.19 9.46 31.87
C ARG A 596 29.57 10.25 33.03
N ILE A 597 30.32 10.49 34.11
CA ILE A 597 29.83 11.24 35.25
C ILE A 597 29.57 12.69 34.81
N HIS A 598 28.41 13.23 35.14
CA HIS A 598 28.08 14.60 34.81
C HIS A 598 28.81 15.57 35.76
N PRO A 599 29.30 16.75 35.32
CA PRO A 599 29.97 17.73 36.17
C PRO A 599 29.21 18.14 37.44
N GLU A 600 27.87 18.03 37.43
CA GLU A 600 27.03 18.30 38.61
C GLU A 600 27.24 17.33 39.78
N ASP A 601 27.80 16.15 39.50
CA ASP A 601 28.00 15.04 40.44
C ASP A 601 29.48 14.77 40.73
N TYR A 602 30.42 15.62 40.27
CA TYR A 602 31.86 15.44 40.51
C TYR A 602 32.22 15.40 41.99
N LEU A 603 31.65 16.31 42.79
CA LEU A 603 31.85 16.31 44.24
C LEU A 603 31.38 15.00 44.89
N LEU A 604 30.27 14.44 44.39
CA LEU A 604 29.75 13.15 44.88
C LEU A 604 30.70 12.00 44.51
N ALA A 605 31.26 12.00 43.30
CA ALA A 605 32.23 11.00 42.87
C ALA A 605 33.53 11.07 43.68
N LYS A 606 34.06 12.29 43.91
CA LYS A 606 35.24 12.52 44.75
C LYS A 606 35.03 12.03 46.19
N LYS A 607 33.83 12.25 46.75
CA LYS A 607 33.47 11.75 48.08
C LYS A 607 33.41 10.23 48.15
N ILE A 608 32.80 9.58 47.15
CA ILE A 608 32.76 8.12 47.07
C ILE A 608 34.18 7.55 46.95
N ALA A 609 35.04 8.17 46.15
CA ALA A 609 36.43 7.75 46.03
C ALA A 609 37.20 7.90 47.36
N ALA A 610 36.95 8.95 48.14
CA ALA A 610 37.53 9.13 49.47
C ALA A 610 37.04 8.06 50.46
N ASP A 611 35.73 7.77 50.46
CA ASP A 611 35.13 6.72 51.28
C ASP A 611 35.70 5.33 50.94
N VAL A 612 35.97 5.05 49.65
CA VAL A 612 36.61 3.80 49.17
C VAL A 612 38.05 3.67 49.62
N LEU A 613 38.77 4.78 49.70
CA LEU A 613 40.17 4.82 50.15
C LEU A 613 40.32 4.89 51.67
N GLU A 614 39.21 4.91 52.42
CA GLU A 614 39.17 5.07 53.87
C GLU A 614 39.96 6.31 54.35
N LEU A 615 39.88 7.42 53.58
CA LEU A 615 40.49 8.69 53.98
C LEU A 615 39.70 9.33 55.12
N ASP A 616 40.40 9.85 56.12
CA ASP A 616 39.77 10.59 57.22
C ASP A 616 39.22 11.94 56.72
N GLU A 617 38.16 12.47 57.37
CA GLU A 617 37.54 13.76 56.99
C GLU A 617 38.53 14.94 57.03
N GLU A 618 39.63 14.82 57.80
CA GLU A 618 40.71 15.82 57.89
C GLU A 618 41.67 15.78 56.69
N ASP A 619 41.71 14.67 55.94
CA ASP A 619 42.54 14.48 54.74
C ASP A 619 41.78 14.81 53.43
N PHE A 620 40.48 15.14 53.54
CA PHE A 620 39.60 15.48 52.42
C PHE A 620 39.43 17.00 52.28
N ASP A 621 40.28 17.65 51.48
CA ASP A 621 40.06 19.00 50.96
C ASP A 621 39.47 18.93 49.52
N GLU A 622 38.67 19.92 49.11
CA GLU A 622 38.11 19.99 47.73
C GLU A 622 39.21 19.99 46.63
N ASP A 623 40.43 20.40 46.99
CA ASP A 623 41.61 20.44 46.12
C ASP A 623 42.44 19.12 46.14
N THR A 624 42.11 18.17 47.01
CA THR A 624 42.82 16.87 47.07
C THR A 624 42.51 16.06 45.81
N ASN A 625 43.55 15.61 45.11
CA ASN A 625 43.41 14.84 43.87
C ASN A 625 43.09 13.35 44.16
N VAL A 626 41.99 13.11 44.89
CA VAL A 626 41.55 11.79 45.39
C VAL A 626 41.35 10.79 44.25
N ILE A 627 40.87 11.25 43.10
CA ILE A 627 40.68 10.40 41.91
C ILE A 627 42.03 9.89 41.36
N ALA A 628 43.08 10.71 41.41
CA ALA A 628 44.41 10.28 41.02
C ALA A 628 44.97 9.21 41.98
N GLN A 629 44.70 9.34 43.28
CA GLN A 629 45.07 8.34 44.29
C GLN A 629 44.30 7.03 44.10
N LEU A 630 43.02 7.12 43.77
CA LEU A 630 42.18 5.97 43.44
C LEU A 630 42.74 5.23 42.22
N ASN A 631 43.03 5.95 41.13
CA ASN A 631 43.59 5.35 39.91
C ASN A 631 44.98 4.73 40.12
N ALA A 632 45.78 5.24 41.07
CA ALA A 632 47.08 4.69 41.41
C ALA A 632 47.02 3.50 42.40
N ALA A 633 45.88 3.27 43.04
CA ALA A 633 45.71 2.20 44.01
C ALA A 633 45.48 0.83 43.33
N ASP A 634 45.65 -0.25 44.10
CA ASP A 634 45.49 -1.62 43.61
C ASP A 634 44.03 -1.88 43.18
N ALA A 635 43.79 -2.06 41.89
CA ALA A 635 42.48 -2.27 41.28
C ALA A 635 41.67 -3.38 41.97
N SER A 636 42.33 -4.46 42.41
CA SER A 636 41.66 -5.57 43.10
C SER A 636 41.12 -5.18 44.47
N LYS A 637 41.81 -4.27 45.18
CA LYS A 637 41.37 -3.74 46.47
C LYS A 637 40.27 -2.71 46.32
N ILE A 638 40.36 -1.89 45.27
CA ILE A 638 39.32 -0.90 44.94
C ILE A 638 38.01 -1.62 44.64
N GLU A 639 38.04 -2.67 43.81
CA GLU A 639 36.83 -3.40 43.43
C GLU A 639 36.14 -4.04 44.66
N VAL A 640 36.91 -4.64 45.56
CA VAL A 640 36.40 -5.20 46.82
C VAL A 640 35.80 -4.11 47.72
N SER A 641 36.51 -2.99 47.88
CA SER A 641 36.06 -1.89 48.75
C SER A 641 34.82 -1.19 48.17
N MET A 642 34.80 -0.95 46.86
CA MET A 642 33.63 -0.44 46.13
C MET A 642 32.44 -1.41 46.15
N ALA A 643 32.67 -2.72 46.23
CA ALA A 643 31.59 -3.69 46.39
C ALA A 643 31.04 -3.73 47.83
N SER A 644 31.86 -3.40 48.82
CA SER A 644 31.49 -3.40 50.24
C SER A 644 30.64 -2.19 50.67
N LEU A 645 30.72 -1.08 49.93
CA LEU A 645 29.92 0.13 50.19
C LEU A 645 28.42 -0.10 49.97
N ASP A 646 27.60 0.31 50.96
CA ASP A 646 26.14 0.26 50.86
C ASP A 646 25.59 1.51 50.14
N TYR A 647 25.53 1.44 48.81
CA TYR A 647 24.94 2.49 47.97
C TYR A 647 23.44 2.73 48.24
N ASN A 648 22.70 1.75 48.77
CA ASN A 648 21.29 1.96 49.10
C ASN A 648 21.16 2.87 50.32
N HIS A 649 21.97 2.62 51.35
CA HIS A 649 22.04 3.51 52.50
C HIS A 649 22.52 4.92 52.10
N TYR A 650 23.57 5.00 51.29
CA TYR A 650 24.09 6.28 50.77
C TYR A 650 23.03 7.07 49.99
N GLY A 651 22.30 6.39 49.11
CA GLY A 651 21.21 7.00 48.34
C GLY A 651 20.04 7.47 49.22
N LEU A 652 19.69 6.70 50.26
CA LEU A 652 18.67 7.10 51.24
C LEU A 652 19.11 8.33 52.04
N GLN A 653 20.38 8.42 52.44
CA GLN A 653 20.92 9.57 53.15
C GLN A 653 20.87 10.83 52.29
N ILE A 654 21.29 10.76 51.02
CA ILE A 654 21.20 11.88 50.07
C ILE A 654 19.74 12.30 49.88
N GLN A 655 18.82 11.34 49.80
CA GLN A 655 17.39 11.62 49.66
C GLN A 655 16.82 12.32 50.91
N GLN A 656 17.23 11.91 52.11
CA GLN A 656 16.77 12.52 53.37
C GLN A 656 17.36 13.92 53.58
N GLN A 657 18.65 14.11 53.28
CA GLN A 657 19.35 15.38 53.51
C GLN A 657 19.06 16.43 52.42
N GLN A 658 19.06 16.03 51.14
CA GLN A 658 18.97 16.95 50.00
C GLN A 658 17.66 16.84 49.22
N GLY A 659 16.80 15.85 49.51
CA GLY A 659 15.56 15.61 48.76
C GLY A 659 15.78 15.05 47.34
N LYS A 660 17.02 14.70 46.96
CA LYS A 660 17.37 14.22 45.61
C LYS A 660 17.40 12.70 45.56
N LYS A 661 16.88 12.12 44.47
CA LYS A 661 16.93 10.66 44.21
C LYS A 661 18.09 10.34 43.27
N LYS A 662 19.24 9.93 43.83
CA LYS A 662 20.49 9.72 43.08
C LYS A 662 20.94 8.24 42.99
N PHE A 663 20.07 7.27 43.29
CA PHE A 663 20.41 5.84 43.28
C PHE A 663 21.03 5.35 41.95
N ALA A 664 20.43 5.70 40.80
CA ALA A 664 20.97 5.33 39.49
C ALA A 664 22.30 6.04 39.20
N THR A 665 22.41 7.31 39.60
CA THR A 665 23.65 8.10 39.47
C THR A 665 24.79 7.48 40.26
N LEU A 666 24.55 7.04 41.50
CA LEU A 666 25.55 6.36 42.34
C LEU A 666 26.07 5.09 41.66
N ARG A 667 25.18 4.32 41.01
CA ARG A 667 25.59 3.13 40.26
C ARG A 667 26.47 3.48 39.06
N VAL A 668 26.10 4.49 38.29
CA VAL A 668 26.94 4.95 37.15
C VAL A 668 28.28 5.47 37.64
N ILE A 669 28.32 6.25 38.73
CA ILE A 669 29.59 6.71 39.32
C ILE A 669 30.45 5.51 39.73
N LYS A 670 29.85 4.49 40.36
CA LYS A 670 30.57 3.27 40.71
C LYS A 670 31.18 2.59 39.49
N GLU A 671 30.38 2.34 38.46
CA GLU A 671 30.81 1.64 37.23
C GLU A 671 31.92 2.43 36.52
N GLU A 672 31.76 3.76 36.40
CA GLU A 672 32.71 4.64 35.71
C GLU A 672 34.02 4.88 36.49
N LEU A 673 34.01 4.86 37.82
CA LEU A 673 35.23 4.98 38.63
C LEU A 673 36.10 3.71 38.55
N VAL A 674 35.52 2.56 38.19
CA VAL A 674 36.26 1.32 37.97
C VAL A 674 36.82 1.29 36.54
N ASN A 675 35.95 1.50 35.55
CA ASN A 675 36.34 1.50 34.14
C ASN A 675 35.87 2.80 33.48
N ASN A 676 36.81 3.69 33.16
CA ASN A 676 36.52 4.94 32.48
C ASN A 676 35.89 4.66 31.10
N TYR A 677 34.67 5.15 30.89
CA TYR A 677 34.01 5.16 29.57
C TYR A 677 34.00 3.80 28.85
N GLU A 678 33.76 2.70 29.56
CA GLU A 678 33.77 1.34 28.98
C GLU A 678 32.81 1.19 27.79
N GLU A 679 33.10 0.24 26.88
CA GLU A 679 32.26 -0.03 25.71
C GLU A 679 30.97 -0.75 26.14
N LEU A 680 29.84 -0.04 26.05
CA LEU A 680 28.53 -0.55 26.47
C LEU A 680 27.75 -1.22 25.34
N ARG A 681 28.20 -1.08 24.07
CA ARG A 681 27.51 -1.69 22.93
C ARG A 681 27.69 -3.20 22.89
N GLY A 682 26.79 -3.87 22.17
CA GLY A 682 26.94 -5.28 21.83
C GLY A 682 28.24 -5.57 21.07
N LYS A 683 28.72 -6.81 21.14
CA LYS A 683 29.86 -7.26 20.31
C LYS A 683 29.55 -7.08 18.83
N TYR A 684 30.58 -6.85 18.02
CA TYR A 684 30.45 -6.79 16.57
C TYR A 684 29.69 -8.01 16.03
N HIS A 685 28.69 -7.77 15.18
CA HIS A 685 27.89 -8.84 14.59
C HIS A 685 28.59 -9.41 13.35
N GLU A 686 29.25 -10.56 13.52
CA GLU A 686 29.79 -11.32 12.40
C GLU A 686 28.65 -11.92 11.57
N LEU A 687 28.62 -11.61 10.26
CA LEU A 687 27.57 -12.13 9.38
C LEU A 687 27.66 -13.64 9.28
N THR A 688 26.52 -14.29 9.55
CA THR A 688 26.36 -15.71 9.26
C THR A 688 26.38 -15.96 7.75
N ASP A 689 26.68 -17.19 7.32
CA ASP A 689 26.66 -17.53 5.90
C ASP A 689 25.28 -17.29 5.25
N GLN A 690 24.19 -17.42 6.01
CA GLN A 690 22.84 -17.08 5.54
C GLN A 690 22.66 -15.57 5.34
N GLU A 691 23.17 -14.74 6.24
CA GLU A 691 23.10 -13.28 6.08
C GLU A 691 23.99 -12.80 4.93
N ALA A 692 25.20 -13.35 4.81
CA ALA A 692 26.09 -13.11 3.68
C ALA A 692 25.43 -13.54 2.36
N PHE A 693 24.74 -14.68 2.34
CA PHE A 693 23.96 -15.14 1.19
C PHE A 693 22.88 -14.12 0.81
N ASN A 694 22.07 -13.65 1.77
CA ASN A 694 21.03 -12.67 1.52
C ASN A 694 21.61 -11.32 1.03
N MET A 695 22.73 -10.88 1.63
CA MET A 695 23.44 -9.65 1.25
C MET A 695 23.95 -9.70 -0.19
N LEU A 696 24.57 -10.81 -0.58
CA LEU A 696 25.21 -10.95 -1.89
C LEU A 696 24.21 -11.29 -3.01
N THR A 697 23.13 -12.00 -2.70
CA THR A 697 22.16 -12.44 -3.72
C THR A 697 20.93 -11.53 -3.81
N GLY A 698 20.62 -10.79 -2.75
CA GLY A 698 19.35 -10.08 -2.58
C GLY A 698 18.15 -11.01 -2.34
N GLU A 699 18.39 -12.32 -2.25
CA GLU A 699 17.35 -13.31 -2.02
C GLU A 699 17.07 -13.48 -0.53
N THR A 700 15.84 -13.85 -0.20
CA THR A 700 15.42 -14.20 1.17
C THR A 700 14.85 -15.60 1.19
N ARG A 701 14.61 -16.17 2.38
CA ARG A 701 13.92 -17.46 2.50
C ARG A 701 12.52 -17.47 1.86
N ALA A 702 11.89 -16.31 1.69
CA ALA A 702 10.59 -16.21 1.01
C ALA A 702 10.70 -16.23 -0.52
N THR A 703 11.79 -15.69 -1.09
CA THR A 703 11.99 -15.61 -2.55
C THR A 703 12.79 -16.80 -3.09
N PHE A 704 13.78 -17.27 -2.32
CA PHE A 704 14.69 -18.36 -2.63
C PHE A 704 14.69 -19.40 -1.49
N GLY A 705 13.51 -19.90 -1.15
CA GLY A 705 13.32 -20.96 -0.17
C GLY A 705 12.77 -22.23 -0.81
N ARG A 706 12.55 -23.26 0.02
CA ARG A 706 11.89 -24.49 -0.41
C ARG A 706 10.53 -24.19 -1.06
N ASP A 707 10.24 -24.90 -2.14
CA ASP A 707 9.05 -24.73 -2.99
C ASP A 707 9.02 -23.41 -3.81
N ALA A 708 10.07 -22.59 -3.81
CA ALA A 708 10.14 -21.42 -4.69
C ALA A 708 10.48 -21.83 -6.14
N ILE A 709 9.83 -21.19 -7.11
CA ILE A 709 10.08 -21.41 -8.55
C ILE A 709 11.08 -20.37 -9.03
N VAL A 710 12.21 -20.80 -9.57
CA VAL A 710 13.27 -19.94 -10.06
C VAL A 710 13.67 -20.29 -11.50
N PRO A 711 13.97 -19.29 -12.35
CA PRO A 711 14.57 -19.54 -13.65
C PRO A 711 16.03 -19.97 -13.49
N VAL A 712 16.42 -21.04 -14.17
CA VAL A 712 17.77 -21.60 -14.14
C VAL A 712 18.32 -21.81 -15.53
N THR A 713 19.55 -21.36 -15.77
CA THR A 713 20.28 -21.57 -17.02
C THR A 713 21.18 -22.80 -16.89
N VAL A 714 21.11 -23.70 -17.87
CA VAL A 714 21.90 -24.94 -17.87
C VAL A 714 23.36 -24.62 -18.25
N LEU A 715 24.29 -24.81 -17.31
CA LEU A 715 25.72 -24.61 -17.55
C LEU A 715 26.40 -25.83 -18.16
N LYS A 716 26.11 -27.02 -17.65
CA LYS A 716 26.76 -28.27 -18.08
C LYS A 716 25.81 -29.45 -17.91
N LEU A 717 25.91 -30.40 -18.83
CA LEU A 717 25.12 -31.63 -18.81
C LEU A 717 26.03 -32.84 -18.71
N GLY A 718 25.68 -33.77 -17.83
CA GLY A 718 26.31 -35.08 -17.73
C GLY A 718 25.46 -36.13 -18.45
N ARG A 719 25.95 -36.65 -19.58
CA ARG A 719 25.39 -37.83 -20.26
C ARG A 719 26.34 -39.02 -20.10
N ASN A 720 25.85 -40.22 -20.42
CA ASN A 720 26.73 -41.39 -20.48
C ASN A 720 27.72 -41.23 -21.64
N TYR A 721 29.03 -41.34 -21.38
CA TYR A 721 30.08 -41.02 -22.36
C TYR A 721 30.04 -41.92 -23.61
N GLN A 722 29.50 -43.13 -23.47
CA GLN A 722 29.44 -44.14 -24.55
C GLN A 722 28.21 -44.00 -25.46
N ASP A 723 27.19 -43.24 -25.05
CA ASP A 723 25.94 -43.08 -25.81
C ASP A 723 25.39 -41.65 -25.67
N PRO A 724 25.56 -40.79 -26.68
CA PRO A 724 25.02 -39.44 -26.70
C PRO A 724 23.49 -39.36 -26.62
N SER A 725 22.78 -40.45 -26.96
CA SER A 725 21.32 -40.57 -26.87
C SER A 725 20.82 -41.01 -25.50
N ALA A 726 21.73 -41.37 -24.58
CA ALA A 726 21.39 -41.74 -23.22
C ALA A 726 20.75 -40.56 -22.45
N PRO A 727 19.83 -40.85 -21.50
CA PRO A 727 19.20 -39.83 -20.69
C PRO A 727 20.23 -39.04 -19.87
N ILE A 728 19.89 -37.78 -19.60
CA ILE A 728 20.72 -36.87 -18.81
C ILE A 728 20.80 -37.42 -17.37
N ARG A 729 22.02 -37.62 -16.86
CA ARG A 729 22.26 -38.11 -15.49
C ARG A 729 22.30 -37.00 -14.45
N TRP A 730 22.81 -35.83 -14.85
CA TRP A 730 22.81 -34.64 -14.01
C TRP A 730 22.91 -33.40 -14.88
N ALA A 731 22.40 -32.29 -14.37
CA ALA A 731 22.59 -30.97 -14.96
C ALA A 731 23.16 -30.03 -13.89
N LYS A 732 24.24 -29.32 -14.24
CA LYS A 732 24.71 -28.19 -13.45
C LYS A 732 24.03 -26.94 -14.00
N VAL A 733 23.30 -26.25 -13.13
CA VAL A 733 22.52 -25.07 -13.49
C VAL A 733 22.94 -23.87 -12.64
N VAL A 734 22.61 -22.68 -13.11
CA VAL A 734 22.85 -21.43 -12.40
C VAL A 734 21.61 -20.55 -12.44
N THR A 735 21.32 -19.86 -11.34
CA THR A 735 20.21 -18.90 -11.26
C THR A 735 20.63 -17.53 -11.77
N SER A 736 19.66 -16.62 -11.94
CA SER A 736 19.93 -15.20 -12.20
C SER A 736 20.80 -14.55 -11.12
N SER A 737 20.68 -15.02 -9.88
CA SER A 737 21.43 -14.53 -8.72
C SER A 737 22.79 -15.23 -8.55
N LEU A 738 23.26 -15.92 -9.61
CA LEU A 738 24.56 -16.62 -9.70
C LEU A 738 24.75 -17.78 -8.70
N ILE A 739 23.66 -18.32 -8.17
CA ILE A 739 23.68 -19.48 -7.27
C ILE A 739 23.78 -20.75 -8.12
N GLN A 740 24.75 -21.61 -7.81
CA GLN A 740 24.94 -22.86 -8.54
C GLN A 740 24.10 -23.97 -7.91
N ALA A 741 23.46 -24.76 -8.75
CA ALA A 741 22.69 -25.92 -8.33
C ALA A 741 23.03 -27.14 -9.18
N ASN A 742 22.98 -28.31 -8.55
CA ASN A 742 23.09 -29.58 -9.23
C ASN A 742 21.69 -30.21 -9.25
N VAL A 743 21.27 -30.67 -10.42
CA VAL A 743 19.99 -31.36 -10.59
C VAL A 743 20.28 -32.79 -10.98
N GLU A 744 19.83 -33.74 -10.16
CA GLU A 744 20.02 -35.18 -10.38
C GLU A 744 19.04 -35.75 -11.40
N GLN A 745 19.37 -36.93 -11.95
CA GLN A 745 18.57 -37.62 -12.98
C GLN A 745 17.10 -37.81 -12.58
N ASP A 746 16.84 -38.16 -11.32
CA ASP A 746 15.48 -38.43 -10.85
C ASP A 746 14.59 -37.18 -10.90
N LYS A 747 15.18 -35.98 -10.93
CA LYS A 747 14.54 -34.68 -11.06
C LYS A 747 14.56 -34.10 -12.48
N ILE A 748 15.09 -34.84 -13.46
CA ILE A 748 15.15 -34.50 -14.88
C ILE A 748 14.56 -35.69 -15.66
N ARG A 749 13.25 -35.87 -15.59
CA ARG A 749 12.56 -36.94 -16.34
C ARG A 749 11.88 -36.37 -17.57
N ASP A 750 12.01 -37.06 -18.69
CA ASP A 750 11.33 -36.79 -19.96
C ASP A 750 11.54 -35.38 -20.54
N MET A 751 12.70 -34.77 -20.24
CA MET A 751 13.09 -33.45 -20.75
C MET A 751 14.45 -33.48 -21.43
N ASP A 752 14.50 -33.02 -22.69
CA ASP A 752 15.75 -32.70 -23.38
C ASP A 752 16.23 -31.31 -22.97
N LEU A 753 17.22 -31.27 -22.07
CA LEU A 753 17.89 -30.04 -21.70
C LEU A 753 18.99 -29.70 -22.70
N GLU A 754 19.09 -28.41 -23.04
CA GLU A 754 20.16 -27.87 -23.85
C GLU A 754 21.02 -26.90 -23.02
N GLN A 755 22.33 -26.96 -23.24
CA GLN A 755 23.28 -26.06 -22.59
C GLN A 755 23.03 -24.61 -23.02
N GLY A 756 23.02 -23.67 -22.08
CA GLY A 756 22.75 -22.25 -22.30
C GLY A 756 21.27 -21.88 -22.37
N LYS A 757 20.33 -22.85 -22.44
CA LYS A 757 18.90 -22.57 -22.34
C LYS A 757 18.46 -22.42 -20.88
N THR A 758 17.40 -21.64 -20.69
CA THR A 758 16.81 -21.35 -19.37
C THR A 758 15.51 -22.12 -19.18
N TYR A 759 15.35 -22.75 -18.03
CA TYR A 759 14.20 -23.56 -17.63
C TYR A 759 13.68 -23.11 -16.26
N GLN A 760 12.43 -23.42 -15.91
CA GLN A 760 11.91 -23.20 -14.57
C GLN A 760 12.25 -24.40 -13.69
N ALA A 761 12.83 -24.14 -12.51
CA ALA A 761 13.12 -25.16 -11.51
C ALA A 761 12.48 -24.80 -10.17
N VAL A 762 12.18 -25.81 -9.36
CA VAL A 762 11.70 -25.66 -7.99
C VAL A 762 12.84 -25.93 -7.02
N ILE A 763 13.04 -25.04 -6.06
CA ILE A 763 14.02 -25.23 -4.99
C ILE A 763 13.51 -26.28 -4.00
N LEU A 764 14.33 -27.28 -3.73
CA LEU A 764 14.07 -28.30 -2.71
C LEU A 764 14.73 -27.92 -1.39
N GLU A 765 16.02 -27.57 -1.45
CA GLU A 765 16.84 -27.24 -0.29
C GLU A 765 17.92 -26.23 -0.68
N VAL A 766 18.36 -25.40 0.27
CA VAL A 766 19.37 -24.36 0.07
C VAL A 766 20.48 -24.55 1.10
N PHE A 767 21.72 -24.61 0.63
CA PHE A 767 22.93 -24.75 1.43
C PHE A 767 23.66 -23.41 1.51
N TYR A 768 23.40 -22.66 2.58
CA TYR A 768 23.93 -21.32 2.77
C TYR A 768 25.46 -21.29 2.98
N ASP A 769 26.05 -22.34 3.52
CA ASP A 769 27.49 -22.48 3.77
C ASP A 769 28.32 -22.64 2.48
N THR A 770 27.74 -23.22 1.43
CA THR A 770 28.39 -23.46 0.13
C THR A 770 27.86 -22.55 -0.98
N PHE A 771 26.80 -21.79 -0.73
CA PHE A 771 26.08 -20.99 -1.71
C PHE A 771 25.56 -21.86 -2.87
N THR A 772 25.03 -23.04 -2.53
CA THR A 772 24.44 -23.98 -3.48
C THR A 772 23.01 -24.35 -3.10
N ALA A 773 22.28 -24.95 -4.02
CA ALA A 773 20.92 -25.41 -3.78
C ALA A 773 20.61 -26.68 -4.58
N ASP A 774 19.69 -27.48 -4.05
CA ASP A 774 19.12 -28.62 -4.73
C ASP A 774 17.80 -28.21 -5.37
N MET A 775 17.61 -28.61 -6.63
CA MET A 775 16.47 -28.18 -7.43
C MET A 775 15.83 -29.32 -8.20
N SER A 776 14.57 -29.13 -8.59
CA SER A 776 13.81 -30.05 -9.44
C SER A 776 13.28 -29.35 -10.70
N LEU A 777 13.43 -30.01 -11.85
CA LEU A 777 12.91 -29.55 -13.14
C LEU A 777 11.60 -30.28 -13.51
N LEU A 778 11.05 -31.12 -12.63
CA LEU A 778 9.85 -31.89 -12.90
C LEU A 778 8.60 -31.01 -13.01
N ALA A 779 7.79 -31.26 -14.05
CA ALA A 779 6.54 -30.53 -14.27
C ALA A 779 5.55 -30.66 -13.10
N GLU A 780 5.55 -31.80 -12.40
CA GLU A 780 4.69 -32.04 -11.23
C GLU A 780 5.09 -31.16 -10.04
N ASP A 781 6.39 -31.03 -9.78
CA ASP A 781 6.92 -30.18 -8.72
C ASP A 781 6.64 -28.71 -9.03
N ILE A 782 6.86 -28.27 -10.27
CA ILE A 782 6.53 -26.90 -10.72
C ILE A 782 5.04 -26.61 -10.51
N LYS A 783 4.16 -27.55 -10.90
CA LYS A 783 2.71 -27.39 -10.73
C LYS A 783 2.32 -27.31 -9.26
N ARG A 784 2.94 -28.11 -8.38
CA ARG A 784 2.71 -28.07 -6.93
C ARG A 784 3.16 -26.73 -6.33
N ALA A 785 4.35 -26.27 -6.71
CA ALA A 785 4.95 -25.02 -6.25
C ALA A 785 4.19 -23.77 -6.77
N SER A 786 3.56 -23.88 -7.94
CA SER A 786 2.84 -22.76 -8.57
C SER A 786 1.53 -22.40 -7.86
N ILE A 787 1.03 -23.25 -6.95
CA ILE A 787 -0.19 -22.97 -6.17
C ILE A 787 0.20 -22.11 -4.96
N PRO A 788 -0.17 -20.82 -4.94
CA PRO A 788 0.19 -19.94 -3.83
C PRO A 788 -0.58 -20.35 -2.58
N ARG A 789 0.13 -20.40 -1.44
CA ARG A 789 -0.45 -20.70 -0.13
C ARG A 789 -0.95 -19.40 0.50
N ILE A 790 -2.18 -19.01 0.15
CA ILE A 790 -2.88 -17.91 0.82
C ILE A 790 -3.63 -18.49 2.03
N ASP A 791 -3.33 -18.00 3.23
CA ASP A 791 -4.07 -18.40 4.42
C ASP A 791 -5.44 -17.71 4.46
N LYS A 792 -6.50 -18.51 4.27
CA LYS A 792 -7.88 -18.02 4.17
C LYS A 792 -8.62 -18.33 5.46
N VAL A 793 -8.50 -17.43 6.43
CA VAL A 793 -9.14 -17.57 7.74
C VAL A 793 -10.67 -17.42 7.63
N GLY A 794 -11.40 -18.41 8.15
CA GLY A 794 -12.87 -18.40 8.22
C GLY A 794 -13.42 -17.18 8.95
N GLY A 795 -14.46 -16.54 8.40
CA GLY A 795 -15.07 -15.33 8.96
C GLY A 795 -14.31 -14.02 8.69
N LYS A 796 -13.02 -14.10 8.34
CA LYS A 796 -12.18 -12.95 7.95
C LYS A 796 -11.89 -12.87 6.44
N TRP A 797 -12.40 -13.85 5.68
CA TRP A 797 -12.29 -13.94 4.23
C TRP A 797 -13.67 -14.12 3.57
N ASN A 798 -13.95 -13.37 2.51
CA ASN A 798 -15.21 -13.43 1.79
C ASN A 798 -15.18 -14.47 0.67
N PHE A 799 -15.39 -15.74 1.03
CA PHE A 799 -15.45 -16.86 0.07
C PHE A 799 -16.53 -16.71 -1.00
N ARG A 800 -17.67 -16.09 -0.66
CA ARG A 800 -18.78 -15.89 -1.61
C ARG A 800 -18.39 -14.90 -2.70
N ALA A 801 -17.81 -13.76 -2.31
CA ALA A 801 -17.34 -12.77 -3.28
C ALA A 801 -16.23 -13.31 -4.18
N GLU A 802 -15.34 -14.14 -3.63
CA GLU A 802 -14.30 -14.83 -4.40
C GLU A 802 -14.89 -15.79 -5.44
N GLU A 803 -15.86 -16.61 -5.05
CA GLU A 803 -16.51 -17.56 -5.97
C GLU A 803 -17.28 -16.85 -7.08
N ASP A 804 -17.98 -15.76 -6.74
CA ASP A 804 -18.74 -14.95 -7.72
C ASP A 804 -17.83 -14.28 -8.75
N ASP A 805 -16.67 -13.78 -8.31
CA ASP A 805 -15.68 -13.19 -9.22
C ASP A 805 -15.03 -14.23 -10.11
N TRP A 806 -14.69 -15.39 -9.55
CA TRP A 806 -14.15 -16.50 -10.31
C TRP A 806 -15.12 -16.96 -11.41
N LYS A 807 -16.42 -17.06 -11.10
CA LYS A 807 -17.47 -17.39 -12.09
C LYS A 807 -17.49 -16.36 -13.23
N LYS A 808 -17.53 -15.07 -12.90
CA LYS A 808 -17.54 -13.97 -13.87
C LYS A 808 -16.30 -13.98 -14.77
N GLU A 809 -15.13 -14.24 -14.21
CA GLU A 809 -13.88 -14.28 -14.95
C GLU A 809 -13.83 -15.49 -15.90
N ASN A 810 -14.24 -16.67 -15.42
CA ASN A 810 -14.30 -17.88 -16.24
C ASN A 810 -15.32 -17.74 -17.39
N GLU A 811 -16.46 -17.08 -17.16
CA GLU A 811 -17.42 -16.76 -18.21
C GLU A 811 -16.85 -15.80 -19.26
N LYS A 812 -16.13 -14.74 -18.83
CA LYS A 812 -15.44 -13.82 -19.75
C LYS A 812 -14.36 -14.52 -20.57
N GLU A 813 -13.57 -15.39 -19.97
CA GLU A 813 -12.53 -16.16 -20.67
C GLU A 813 -13.14 -17.16 -21.68
N LYS A 814 -14.23 -17.83 -21.32
CA LYS A 814 -14.99 -18.66 -22.27
C LYS A 814 -15.55 -17.83 -23.44
N ALA A 815 -16.06 -16.64 -23.16
CA ALA A 815 -16.58 -15.74 -24.20
C ALA A 815 -15.47 -15.23 -25.15
N LYS A 816 -14.28 -14.87 -24.64
CA LYS A 816 -13.13 -14.48 -25.46
C LYS A 816 -12.67 -15.62 -26.36
N LYS A 817 -12.53 -16.84 -25.82
CA LYS A 817 -12.14 -18.04 -26.59
C LYS A 817 -13.16 -18.38 -27.69
N ALA A 818 -14.45 -18.12 -27.45
CA ALA A 818 -15.49 -18.28 -28.47
C ALA A 818 -15.34 -17.27 -29.62
N LEU A 819 -14.87 -16.04 -29.35
CA LEU A 819 -14.66 -15.01 -30.36
C LEU A 819 -13.46 -15.33 -31.28
N THR A 820 -12.40 -15.95 -30.79
CA THR A 820 -11.15 -16.20 -31.55
C THR A 820 -11.19 -17.44 -32.46
N ARG A 821 -12.38 -17.96 -32.80
CA ARG A 821 -12.51 -19.15 -33.66
C ARG A 821 -12.00 -18.84 -35.07
N ASN A 822 -10.93 -19.49 -35.52
CA ASN A 822 -10.36 -19.29 -36.86
C ASN A 822 -11.01 -20.25 -37.87
N ILE A 823 -11.95 -19.76 -38.68
CA ILE A 823 -12.61 -20.53 -39.74
C ILE A 823 -11.98 -20.15 -41.07
N GLN A 824 -11.47 -21.13 -41.82
CA GLN A 824 -10.90 -20.94 -43.14
C GLN A 824 -12.03 -20.79 -44.17
N HIS A 825 -12.53 -19.57 -44.37
CA HIS A 825 -13.50 -19.24 -45.42
C HIS A 825 -13.29 -17.79 -45.89
N PRO A 826 -13.31 -17.48 -47.21
CA PRO A 826 -13.02 -16.14 -47.71
C PRO A 826 -13.92 -15.02 -47.15
N LEU A 827 -15.21 -15.35 -46.92
CA LEU A 827 -16.21 -14.44 -46.36
C LEU A 827 -16.27 -14.47 -44.81
N TYR A 828 -15.41 -15.24 -44.14
CA TYR A 828 -15.35 -15.26 -42.69
C TYR A 828 -14.47 -14.14 -42.15
N ARG A 829 -15.03 -13.36 -41.22
CA ARG A 829 -14.33 -12.29 -40.51
C ARG A 829 -14.70 -12.34 -39.04
N ASN A 830 -13.72 -12.07 -38.18
CA ASN A 830 -13.96 -12.01 -36.74
C ASN A 830 -14.55 -10.64 -36.35
N PHE A 831 -15.79 -10.40 -36.76
CA PHE A 831 -16.51 -9.15 -36.52
C PHE A 831 -17.59 -9.32 -35.44
N ASN A 832 -17.78 -8.30 -34.62
CA ASN A 832 -19.02 -8.14 -33.86
C ASN A 832 -20.17 -7.70 -34.81
N TYR A 833 -21.40 -7.62 -34.30
CA TYR A 833 -22.54 -7.29 -35.16
C TYR A 833 -22.44 -5.90 -35.81
N LYS A 834 -21.95 -4.88 -35.09
CA LYS A 834 -21.79 -3.51 -35.61
C LYS A 834 -20.70 -3.42 -36.67
N GLN A 835 -19.56 -4.04 -36.42
CA GLN A 835 -18.44 -4.11 -37.38
C GLN A 835 -18.86 -4.81 -38.68
N ALA A 836 -19.73 -5.82 -38.59
CA ALA A 836 -20.28 -6.48 -39.77
C ALA A 836 -21.22 -5.56 -40.58
N GLU A 837 -22.05 -4.76 -39.93
CA GLU A 837 -22.91 -3.76 -40.60
C GLU A 837 -22.08 -2.64 -41.24
N GLU A 838 -21.10 -2.08 -40.53
CA GLU A 838 -20.17 -1.06 -41.05
C GLU A 838 -19.39 -1.58 -42.26
N PHE A 839 -18.95 -2.83 -42.21
CA PHE A 839 -18.24 -3.49 -43.31
C PHE A 839 -19.14 -3.67 -44.55
N LEU A 840 -20.41 -4.03 -44.35
CA LEU A 840 -21.38 -4.24 -45.43
C LEU A 840 -22.00 -2.94 -45.94
N ALA A 841 -21.99 -1.86 -45.17
CA ALA A 841 -22.59 -0.57 -45.54
C ALA A 841 -22.15 -0.06 -46.93
N PRO A 842 -20.86 -0.06 -47.33
CA PRO A 842 -20.45 0.35 -48.68
C PRO A 842 -20.64 -0.72 -49.77
N GLN A 843 -21.05 -1.95 -49.42
CA GLN A 843 -21.13 -3.07 -50.36
C GLN A 843 -22.45 -3.13 -51.13
N ASN A 844 -22.54 -4.00 -52.14
CA ASN A 844 -23.74 -4.15 -52.95
C ASN A 844 -24.84 -4.88 -52.19
N LEU A 845 -26.09 -4.71 -52.63
CA LEU A 845 -27.23 -5.47 -52.09
C LEU A 845 -27.01 -6.97 -52.36
N GLY A 846 -27.22 -7.81 -51.34
CA GLY A 846 -26.97 -9.24 -51.41
C GLY A 846 -25.60 -9.71 -50.92
N ASP A 847 -24.63 -8.80 -50.75
CA ASP A 847 -23.32 -9.14 -50.20
C ASP A 847 -23.43 -9.56 -48.73
N CYS A 848 -22.61 -10.53 -48.31
CA CYS A 848 -22.68 -11.14 -46.98
C CYS A 848 -21.31 -11.38 -46.33
N VAL A 849 -21.31 -11.41 -45.00
CA VAL A 849 -20.14 -11.74 -44.17
C VAL A 849 -20.52 -12.77 -43.12
N ILE A 850 -19.66 -13.76 -42.93
CA ILE A 850 -19.79 -14.78 -41.89
C ILE A 850 -19.00 -14.32 -40.67
N ARG A 851 -19.62 -14.36 -39.50
CA ARG A 851 -18.99 -14.00 -38.23
C ARG A 851 -19.33 -15.01 -37.13
N PRO A 852 -18.53 -15.09 -36.05
CA PRO A 852 -18.87 -15.89 -34.90
C PRO A 852 -20.19 -15.42 -34.26
N SER A 853 -20.94 -16.38 -33.69
CA SER A 853 -22.18 -16.09 -32.96
C SER A 853 -21.90 -15.92 -31.48
N SER A 854 -22.60 -14.97 -30.85
CA SER A 854 -22.61 -14.82 -29.38
C SER A 854 -23.37 -15.95 -28.66
N ARG A 855 -24.13 -16.78 -29.40
CA ARG A 855 -24.88 -17.91 -28.82
C ARG A 855 -24.03 -19.14 -28.50
N GLY A 856 -22.76 -19.17 -28.88
CA GLY A 856 -21.82 -20.23 -28.50
C GLY A 856 -21.02 -20.80 -29.67
N PRO A 857 -20.12 -21.75 -29.38
CA PRO A 857 -19.14 -22.24 -30.35
C PRO A 857 -19.75 -23.03 -31.51
N ASP A 858 -20.93 -23.62 -31.34
CA ASP A 858 -21.63 -24.40 -32.37
C ASP A 858 -22.52 -23.54 -33.28
N PHE A 859 -22.47 -22.22 -33.14
CA PHE A 859 -23.28 -21.28 -33.93
C PHE A 859 -22.41 -20.28 -34.69
N LEU A 860 -22.81 -19.99 -35.92
CA LEU A 860 -22.29 -18.89 -36.74
C LEU A 860 -23.42 -17.90 -37.01
N THR A 861 -23.06 -16.67 -37.38
CA THR A 861 -24.03 -15.70 -37.87
C THR A 861 -23.60 -15.18 -39.22
N ILE A 862 -24.47 -15.30 -40.21
CA ILE A 862 -24.25 -14.70 -41.53
C ILE A 862 -25.06 -13.41 -41.58
N THR A 863 -24.35 -12.30 -41.76
CA THR A 863 -24.98 -10.98 -41.94
C THR A 863 -24.94 -10.64 -43.42
N TRP A 864 -26.06 -10.22 -43.99
CA TRP A 864 -26.12 -9.81 -45.39
C TRP A 864 -26.92 -8.53 -45.59
N LYS A 865 -26.61 -7.77 -46.65
CA LYS A 865 -27.21 -6.48 -46.92
C LYS A 865 -28.51 -6.62 -47.73
N VAL A 866 -29.63 -6.26 -47.12
CA VAL A 866 -30.98 -6.35 -47.72
C VAL A 866 -31.34 -5.06 -48.47
N GLY A 867 -31.01 -3.91 -47.89
CA GLY A 867 -31.36 -2.58 -48.40
C GLY A 867 -30.39 -1.52 -47.89
N ASN A 868 -30.64 -0.25 -48.20
CA ASN A 868 -29.79 0.84 -47.69
C ASN A 868 -29.92 0.95 -46.15
N ASN A 869 -28.80 0.82 -45.44
CA ASN A 869 -28.76 0.71 -43.97
C ASN A 869 -29.71 -0.35 -43.38
N LEU A 870 -30.01 -1.42 -44.13
CA LEU A 870 -30.89 -2.52 -43.70
C LEU A 870 -30.18 -3.86 -43.88
N PHE A 871 -29.88 -4.53 -42.76
CA PHE A 871 -29.10 -5.78 -42.72
C PHE A 871 -29.89 -6.88 -42.04
N GLN A 872 -29.77 -8.11 -42.54
CA GLN A 872 -30.37 -9.29 -41.90
C GLN A 872 -29.27 -10.17 -41.32
N HIS A 873 -29.45 -10.59 -40.06
CA HIS A 873 -28.54 -11.51 -39.36
C HIS A 873 -29.17 -12.89 -39.24
N LEU A 874 -28.66 -13.85 -40.00
CA LEU A 874 -29.12 -15.24 -39.98
C LEU A 874 -28.26 -16.07 -39.04
N LEU A 875 -28.88 -16.70 -38.05
CA LEU A 875 -28.22 -17.65 -37.16
C LEU A 875 -28.08 -19.00 -37.87
N VAL A 876 -26.86 -19.53 -37.89
CA VAL A 876 -26.52 -20.82 -38.48
C VAL A 876 -26.07 -21.77 -37.38
N GLU A 877 -26.71 -22.92 -37.24
CA GLU A 877 -26.29 -23.99 -36.33
C GLU A 877 -25.36 -24.96 -37.08
N GLU A 878 -24.15 -25.21 -36.55
CA GLU A 878 -23.20 -26.18 -37.08
C GLU A 878 -23.33 -27.50 -36.30
N ARG A 879 -23.81 -28.57 -36.97
CA ARG A 879 -23.90 -29.90 -36.38
C ARG A 879 -22.80 -30.82 -36.90
N LYS A 880 -22.26 -31.66 -36.02
CA LYS A 880 -21.24 -32.67 -36.35
C LYS A 880 -21.82 -34.07 -36.16
N ARG A 881 -22.47 -34.61 -37.19
CA ARG A 881 -22.86 -36.03 -37.29
C ARG A 881 -22.17 -36.66 -38.51
N GLY A 882 -20.87 -36.94 -38.40
CA GLY A 882 -20.04 -37.50 -39.47
C GLY A 882 -19.48 -36.44 -40.43
N ARG A 883 -20.32 -35.78 -41.23
CA ARG A 883 -19.96 -34.61 -42.07
C ARG A 883 -20.51 -33.33 -41.43
N LYS A 884 -19.84 -32.19 -41.61
CA LYS A 884 -20.34 -30.90 -41.12
C LYS A 884 -21.64 -30.55 -41.85
N GLU A 885 -22.65 -30.17 -41.08
CA GLU A 885 -23.96 -29.78 -41.59
C GLU A 885 -24.33 -28.42 -41.01
N TYR A 886 -24.80 -27.51 -41.87
CA TYR A 886 -25.18 -26.14 -41.50
C TYR A 886 -26.69 -25.98 -41.63
N ILE A 887 -27.35 -25.58 -40.55
CA ILE A 887 -28.82 -25.48 -40.50
C ILE A 887 -29.23 -24.02 -40.33
N VAL A 888 -30.11 -23.54 -41.21
CA VAL A 888 -30.69 -22.18 -41.20
C VAL A 888 -32.18 -22.26 -41.52
N GLU A 889 -33.01 -21.66 -40.66
CA GLU A 889 -34.47 -21.62 -40.81
C GLU A 889 -35.13 -22.99 -41.16
N GLY A 890 -34.61 -24.09 -40.60
CA GLY A 890 -35.13 -25.44 -40.83
C GLY A 890 -34.66 -26.13 -42.11
N LYS A 891 -33.82 -25.48 -42.94
CA LYS A 891 -33.15 -26.08 -44.10
C LYS A 891 -31.70 -26.46 -43.76
N SER A 892 -31.25 -27.59 -44.29
CA SER A 892 -29.90 -28.13 -44.07
C SER A 892 -29.03 -27.98 -45.32
N TYR A 893 -27.75 -27.63 -45.11
CA TYR A 893 -26.74 -27.42 -46.13
C TYR A 893 -25.45 -28.17 -45.80
N SER A 894 -24.77 -28.69 -46.82
CA SER A 894 -23.58 -29.53 -46.64
C SER A 894 -22.27 -28.74 -46.49
N ASP A 895 -22.23 -27.50 -47.01
CA ASP A 895 -21.15 -26.55 -46.81
C ASP A 895 -21.67 -25.09 -46.80
N LEU A 896 -20.80 -24.15 -46.43
CA LEU A 896 -21.14 -22.73 -46.31
C LEU A 896 -21.39 -22.06 -47.67
N ASP A 897 -20.67 -22.46 -48.72
CA ASP A 897 -20.83 -21.91 -50.07
C ASP A 897 -22.20 -22.29 -50.66
N GLN A 898 -22.61 -23.54 -50.46
CA GLN A 898 -23.93 -24.04 -50.81
C GLN A 898 -25.03 -23.27 -50.07
N LEU A 899 -24.86 -23.01 -48.77
CA LEU A 899 -25.79 -22.20 -47.98
C LEU A 899 -25.89 -20.78 -48.54
N ILE A 900 -24.76 -20.12 -48.81
CA ILE A 900 -24.75 -18.76 -49.34
C ILE A 900 -25.46 -18.69 -50.70
N PHE A 901 -25.15 -19.62 -51.60
CA PHE A 901 -25.73 -19.63 -52.95
C PHE A 901 -27.23 -20.01 -52.95
N GLN A 902 -27.59 -21.12 -52.29
CA GLN A 902 -28.95 -21.66 -52.34
C GLN A 902 -29.93 -20.96 -51.38
N HIS A 903 -29.43 -20.29 -50.34
CA HIS A 903 -30.26 -19.58 -49.36
C HIS A 903 -30.17 -18.07 -49.54
N ILE A 904 -29.00 -17.48 -49.33
CA ILE A 904 -28.84 -16.02 -49.22
C ILE A 904 -28.99 -15.35 -50.58
N GLN A 905 -28.26 -15.79 -51.60
CA GLN A 905 -28.37 -15.21 -52.94
C GLN A 905 -29.75 -15.48 -53.56
N ALA A 906 -30.35 -16.64 -53.28
CA ALA A 906 -31.72 -16.94 -53.71
C ALA A 906 -32.74 -15.97 -53.10
N ILE A 907 -32.66 -15.69 -51.79
CA ILE A 907 -33.52 -14.72 -51.11
C ILE A 907 -33.24 -13.29 -51.60
N SER A 908 -31.97 -12.91 -51.73
CA SER A 908 -31.56 -11.60 -52.22
C SER A 908 -32.11 -11.31 -53.62
N LYS A 909 -32.11 -12.31 -54.51
CA LYS A 909 -32.70 -12.18 -55.84
C LYS A 909 -34.21 -11.93 -55.79
N LYS A 910 -34.93 -12.59 -54.87
CA LYS A 910 -36.36 -12.35 -54.66
C LYS A 910 -36.61 -10.98 -54.05
N VAL A 911 -35.82 -10.55 -53.08
CA VAL A 911 -35.91 -9.19 -52.54
C VAL A 911 -35.75 -8.15 -53.66
N ASP A 912 -34.75 -8.31 -54.52
CA ASP A 912 -34.51 -7.42 -55.67
C ASP A 912 -35.66 -7.46 -56.71
N ASP A 913 -36.21 -8.65 -57.02
CA ASP A 913 -37.37 -8.80 -57.91
C ASP A 913 -38.60 -8.01 -57.41
N LEU A 914 -38.87 -8.00 -56.09
CA LEU A 914 -39.98 -7.23 -55.52
C LEU A 914 -39.70 -5.73 -55.50
N VAL A 915 -38.46 -5.33 -55.17
CA VAL A 915 -38.04 -3.93 -55.11
C VAL A 915 -38.09 -3.27 -56.49
N ARG A 916 -37.75 -4.00 -57.56
CA ARG A 916 -37.87 -3.53 -58.95
C ARG A 916 -39.32 -3.48 -59.45
N SER A 917 -40.26 -4.03 -58.70
CA SER A 917 -41.67 -4.03 -59.12
C SER A 917 -42.24 -2.62 -59.07
N PRO A 918 -43.14 -2.24 -60.01
CA PRO A 918 -43.78 -0.91 -60.00
C PRO A 918 -44.75 -0.71 -58.82
N LYS A 919 -44.93 -1.74 -57.98
CA LYS A 919 -45.75 -1.72 -56.77
C LYS A 919 -44.91 -1.56 -55.51
N PHE A 920 -43.60 -1.41 -55.62
CA PHE A 920 -42.73 -1.13 -54.49
C PHE A 920 -42.49 0.38 -54.32
N ARG A 921 -42.40 0.83 -53.08
CA ARG A 921 -41.99 2.17 -52.69
C ARG A 921 -40.92 2.09 -51.63
N GLU A 922 -39.84 2.81 -51.86
CA GLU A 922 -38.78 3.04 -50.89
C GLU A 922 -39.23 4.09 -49.86
N GLY A 923 -38.87 3.89 -48.59
CA GLY A 923 -39.23 4.76 -47.47
C GLY A 923 -39.59 3.98 -46.21
N THR A 924 -39.74 4.70 -45.10
CA THR A 924 -40.24 4.14 -43.84
C THR A 924 -41.74 3.84 -43.93
N LEU A 925 -42.26 3.02 -43.01
CA LEU A 925 -43.70 2.70 -42.96
C LEU A 925 -44.56 3.97 -42.93
N ALA A 926 -44.15 4.98 -42.16
CA ALA A 926 -44.86 6.26 -42.04
C ALA A 926 -44.88 7.03 -43.36
N GLU A 927 -43.75 7.14 -44.04
CA GLU A 927 -43.64 7.84 -45.34
C GLU A 927 -44.51 7.18 -46.42
N VAL A 928 -44.49 5.85 -46.48
CA VAL A 928 -45.29 5.09 -47.45
C VAL A 928 -46.78 5.12 -47.10
N HIS A 929 -47.12 5.14 -45.81
CA HIS A 929 -48.49 5.31 -45.33
C HIS A 929 -49.06 6.69 -45.72
N ASP A 930 -48.32 7.76 -45.46
CA ASP A 930 -48.72 9.14 -45.80
C ASP A 930 -48.83 9.34 -47.31
N TRP A 931 -47.93 8.71 -48.07
CA TRP A 931 -48.02 8.68 -49.52
C TRP A 931 -49.29 7.98 -50.00
N LEU A 932 -49.63 6.81 -49.45
CA LEU A 932 -50.83 6.05 -49.83
C LEU A 932 -52.12 6.81 -49.48
N GLU A 933 -52.12 7.51 -48.34
CA GLU A 933 -53.22 8.37 -47.89
C GLU A 933 -53.40 9.56 -48.84
N SER A 934 -52.30 10.23 -49.22
CA SER A 934 -52.31 11.36 -50.15
C SER A 934 -52.72 10.93 -51.57
N TYR A 935 -52.22 9.78 -52.04
CA TYR A 935 -52.52 9.23 -53.36
C TYR A 935 -54.00 8.84 -53.52
N THR A 936 -54.60 8.25 -52.47
CA THR A 936 -56.03 7.88 -52.47
C THR A 936 -56.96 9.09 -52.30
N LYS A 937 -56.55 10.12 -51.56
CA LYS A 937 -57.26 11.42 -51.53
C LYS A 937 -57.28 12.10 -52.91
N ALA A 938 -56.17 12.04 -53.64
CA ALA A 938 -56.10 12.58 -55.00
C ALA A 938 -56.87 11.73 -56.03
N ASN A 939 -57.10 10.44 -55.76
CA ASN A 939 -57.81 9.52 -56.66
C ASN A 939 -58.96 8.77 -55.95
N PRO A 940 -60.06 9.44 -55.58
CA PRO A 940 -61.06 8.88 -54.66
C PRO A 940 -61.81 7.63 -55.12
N LYS A 941 -61.86 7.40 -56.44
CA LYS A 941 -62.55 6.25 -57.06
C LYS A 941 -61.65 5.01 -57.22
N SER A 942 -60.37 5.09 -56.82
CA SER A 942 -59.38 4.04 -57.04
C SER A 942 -58.92 3.42 -55.72
N SER A 943 -58.92 2.10 -55.65
CA SER A 943 -58.24 1.35 -54.58
C SER A 943 -56.75 1.22 -54.93
N ALA A 944 -55.86 1.46 -53.96
CA ALA A 944 -54.41 1.40 -54.17
C ALA A 944 -53.74 0.43 -53.19
N TYR A 945 -52.68 -0.23 -53.64
CA TYR A 945 -51.81 -1.05 -52.80
C TYR A 945 -50.34 -0.89 -53.22
N VAL A 946 -49.45 -1.01 -52.24
CA VAL A 946 -48.00 -0.80 -52.39
C VAL A 946 -47.22 -1.66 -51.39
N PHE A 947 -46.00 -2.04 -51.75
CA PHE A 947 -45.05 -2.74 -50.89
C PHE A 947 -43.97 -1.77 -50.38
N CYS A 948 -43.51 -1.97 -49.14
CA CYS A 948 -42.32 -1.31 -48.59
C CYS A 948 -41.52 -2.28 -47.71
N TYR A 949 -40.30 -1.92 -47.34
CA TYR A 949 -39.45 -2.76 -46.47
C TYR A 949 -40.03 -2.88 -45.05
N ASP A 950 -39.98 -4.09 -44.49
CA ASP A 950 -40.19 -4.29 -43.06
C ASP A 950 -38.87 -4.05 -42.31
N HIS A 951 -38.72 -2.87 -41.72
CA HIS A 951 -37.52 -2.51 -40.97
C HIS A 951 -37.41 -3.26 -39.62
N LYS A 952 -38.51 -3.85 -39.13
CA LYS A 952 -38.49 -4.70 -37.93
C LYS A 952 -38.02 -6.12 -38.24
N VAL A 953 -38.30 -6.60 -39.45
CA VAL A 953 -37.90 -7.94 -39.94
C VAL A 953 -37.19 -7.80 -41.29
N PRO A 954 -35.89 -7.46 -41.30
CA PRO A 954 -35.10 -7.32 -42.52
C PRO A 954 -35.20 -8.58 -43.40
N GLY A 955 -35.47 -8.40 -44.69
CA GLY A 955 -35.73 -9.48 -45.65
C GLY A 955 -37.23 -9.79 -45.87
N SER A 956 -38.12 -9.18 -45.07
CA SER A 956 -39.58 -9.21 -45.28
C SER A 956 -40.11 -7.86 -45.74
N PHE A 957 -41.34 -7.85 -46.27
CA PHE A 957 -42.00 -6.67 -46.81
C PHE A 957 -43.38 -6.48 -46.19
N LEU A 958 -43.83 -5.22 -46.18
CA LEU A 958 -45.16 -4.83 -45.77
C LEU A 958 -45.98 -4.47 -47.01
N LEU A 959 -47.12 -5.12 -47.19
CA LEU A 959 -48.12 -4.80 -48.20
C LEU A 959 -49.19 -3.91 -47.59
N LEU A 960 -49.19 -2.63 -47.97
CA LEU A 960 -50.17 -1.65 -47.53
C LEU A 960 -51.22 -1.48 -48.62
N PHE A 961 -52.50 -1.49 -48.25
CA PHE A 961 -53.58 -1.26 -49.21
C PHE A 961 -54.74 -0.49 -48.59
N LYS A 962 -55.44 0.26 -49.44
CA LYS A 962 -56.61 1.06 -49.09
C LYS A 962 -57.67 0.94 -50.18
N VAL A 963 -58.90 0.66 -49.76
CA VAL A 963 -59.99 0.22 -50.65
C VAL A 963 -60.78 1.43 -51.18
N ASN A 964 -61.00 2.43 -50.33
CA ASN A 964 -61.63 3.71 -50.66
C ASN A 964 -61.10 4.80 -49.71
N VAL A 965 -61.43 6.07 -49.96
CA VAL A 965 -60.92 7.20 -49.15
C VAL A 965 -61.30 7.09 -47.67
N ASN A 966 -62.47 6.51 -47.38
CA ASN A 966 -63.04 6.45 -46.03
C ASN A 966 -62.65 5.20 -45.24
N THR A 967 -61.89 4.27 -45.83
CA THR A 967 -61.40 3.07 -45.12
C THR A 967 -59.98 3.30 -44.59
N PRO A 968 -59.66 2.79 -43.39
CA PRO A 968 -58.30 2.83 -42.88
C PRO A 968 -57.36 1.99 -43.77
N ILE A 969 -56.08 2.36 -43.82
CA ILE A 969 -55.05 1.57 -44.49
C ILE A 969 -54.86 0.26 -43.73
N VAL A 970 -54.83 -0.85 -44.46
CA VAL A 970 -54.57 -2.19 -43.90
C VAL A 970 -53.19 -2.65 -44.35
N THR A 971 -52.44 -3.26 -43.43
CA THR A 971 -51.07 -3.75 -43.67
C THR A 971 -51.01 -5.26 -43.49
N TRP A 972 -50.50 -5.97 -44.50
CA TRP A 972 -50.23 -7.41 -44.45
C TRP A 972 -48.73 -7.69 -44.56
N HIS A 973 -48.23 -8.68 -43.81
CA HIS A 973 -46.83 -9.08 -43.85
C HIS A 973 -46.57 -10.09 -44.97
N VAL A 974 -45.49 -9.88 -45.71
CA VAL A 974 -45.00 -10.76 -46.77
C VAL A 974 -43.58 -11.19 -46.42
N LYS A 975 -43.39 -12.48 -46.15
CA LYS A 975 -42.06 -13.05 -45.87
C LYS A 975 -41.43 -13.51 -47.18
N THR A 976 -40.18 -13.14 -47.42
CA THR A 976 -39.40 -13.70 -48.53
C THR A 976 -38.83 -15.06 -48.13
N ILE A 977 -38.96 -16.05 -49.00
CA ILE A 977 -38.40 -17.40 -48.84
C ILE A 977 -37.56 -17.74 -50.08
N THR A 978 -36.71 -18.77 -50.00
CA THR A 978 -35.83 -19.16 -51.12
C THR A 978 -36.61 -19.46 -52.42
N GLU A 979 -37.86 -19.92 -52.31
CA GLU A 979 -38.72 -20.32 -53.43
C GLU A 979 -39.66 -19.20 -53.92
N GLY A 980 -39.69 -18.04 -53.27
CA GLY A 980 -40.59 -16.93 -53.60
C GLY A 980 -41.05 -16.12 -52.38
N TYR A 981 -42.35 -15.94 -52.22
CA TYR A 981 -42.94 -15.11 -51.17
C TYR A 981 -44.06 -15.85 -50.45
N THR A 982 -44.20 -15.65 -49.15
CA THR A 982 -45.30 -16.18 -48.36
C THR A 982 -46.19 -15.05 -47.89
N LEU A 983 -47.49 -15.15 -48.20
CA LEU A 983 -48.54 -14.23 -47.72
C LEU A 983 -49.68 -15.04 -47.10
N LYS A 984 -50.01 -14.77 -45.83
CA LYS A 984 -51.02 -15.51 -45.05
C LYS A 984 -50.87 -17.05 -45.10
N GLY A 985 -49.63 -17.54 -45.13
CA GLY A 985 -49.31 -18.98 -45.17
C GLY A 985 -49.39 -19.63 -46.56
N LEU A 986 -49.73 -18.88 -47.62
CA LEU A 986 -49.70 -19.34 -49.00
C LEU A 986 -48.39 -18.91 -49.68
N ASN A 987 -47.80 -19.78 -50.48
CA ASN A 987 -46.52 -19.56 -51.15
C ASN A 987 -46.72 -19.16 -52.62
N PHE A 988 -45.99 -18.14 -53.05
CA PHE A 988 -46.08 -17.55 -54.39
C PHE A 988 -44.68 -17.46 -55.02
N SER A 989 -44.51 -18.03 -56.22
CA SER A 989 -43.21 -18.14 -56.89
C SER A 989 -42.67 -16.84 -57.52
N SER A 990 -43.56 -15.90 -57.84
CA SER A 990 -43.24 -14.63 -58.50
C SER A 990 -44.03 -13.46 -57.90
N VAL A 991 -43.53 -12.23 -58.10
CA VAL A 991 -44.21 -11.00 -57.63
C VAL A 991 -45.58 -10.84 -58.27
N MET A 992 -45.72 -11.25 -59.54
CA MET A 992 -47.00 -11.22 -60.26
C MET A 992 -48.01 -12.18 -59.63
N ASN A 993 -47.58 -13.40 -59.29
CA ASN A 993 -48.41 -14.40 -58.61
C ASN A 993 -48.79 -13.94 -57.20
N LEU A 994 -47.86 -13.29 -56.48
CA LEU A 994 -48.13 -12.68 -55.18
C LEU A 994 -49.19 -11.58 -55.28
N CYS A 995 -49.10 -10.68 -56.25
CA CYS A 995 -50.08 -9.60 -56.44
C CYS A 995 -51.48 -10.15 -56.80
N ASN A 996 -51.54 -11.19 -57.64
CA ASN A 996 -52.80 -11.84 -58.01
C ASN A 996 -53.39 -12.62 -56.84
N GLY A 997 -52.54 -13.35 -56.10
CA GLY A 997 -52.92 -14.07 -54.88
C GLY A 997 -53.42 -13.13 -53.79
N PHE A 998 -52.79 -11.97 -53.62
CA PHE A 998 -53.29 -10.90 -52.75
C PHE A 998 -54.71 -10.46 -53.14
N LYS A 999 -54.95 -10.15 -54.41
CA LYS A 999 -56.28 -9.72 -54.88
C LYS A 999 -57.34 -10.78 -54.61
N GLN A 1000 -57.05 -12.05 -54.86
CA GLN A 1000 -57.96 -13.16 -54.59
C GLN A 1000 -58.21 -13.35 -53.09
N ALA A 1001 -57.15 -13.31 -52.28
CA ALA A 1001 -57.25 -13.40 -50.83
C ALA A 1001 -58.06 -12.24 -50.23
N PHE A 1002 -57.87 -11.03 -50.76
CA PHE A 1002 -58.62 -9.84 -50.35
C PHE A 1002 -60.11 -9.94 -50.72
N ILE A 1003 -60.44 -10.41 -51.93
CA ILE A 1003 -61.83 -10.66 -52.35
C ILE A 1003 -62.49 -11.70 -51.44
N ALA A 1004 -61.80 -12.80 -51.15
CA ALA A 1004 -62.30 -13.85 -50.25
C ALA A 1004 -62.52 -13.34 -48.81
N GLU A 1005 -61.68 -12.42 -48.31
CA GLU A 1005 -61.86 -11.76 -47.02
C GLU A 1005 -63.11 -10.86 -47.00
N LEU A 1006 -63.36 -10.17 -48.12
CA LEU A 1006 -64.52 -9.29 -48.29
C LEU A 1006 -65.82 -10.09 -48.34
N GLU A 1007 -65.84 -11.25 -49.01
CA GLU A 1007 -66.98 -12.17 -49.02
C GLU A 1007 -67.24 -12.80 -47.64
N LYS A 1008 -66.19 -13.20 -46.93
CA LYS A 1008 -66.31 -13.66 -45.53
C LYS A 1008 -66.85 -12.57 -44.61
N SER A 1009 -66.50 -11.30 -44.83
CA SER A 1009 -67.04 -10.18 -44.06
C SER A 1009 -68.54 -9.93 -44.35
N LYS A 1010 -68.99 -10.12 -45.60
CA LYS A 1010 -70.40 -10.03 -45.98
C LYS A 1010 -71.25 -11.17 -45.40
N GLN A 1011 -70.71 -12.40 -45.35
CA GLN A 1011 -71.40 -13.55 -44.74
C GLN A 1011 -71.58 -13.41 -43.21
N ARG A 1012 -70.65 -12.75 -42.52
CA ARG A 1012 -70.78 -12.45 -41.08
C ARG A 1012 -71.89 -11.43 -40.76
N PHE A 1013 -72.28 -10.58 -41.72
CA PHE A 1013 -73.39 -9.64 -41.54
C PHE A 1013 -74.77 -10.23 -41.86
N SER A 1014 -74.86 -11.38 -42.55
CA SER A 1014 -76.15 -12.02 -42.88
C SER A 1014 -76.54 -13.20 -41.96
N SER A 1015 -75.71 -13.55 -40.98
CA SER A 1015 -75.90 -14.72 -40.10
C SER A 1015 -76.10 -14.38 -38.61
N GLY A 1016 -76.28 -13.09 -38.28
CA GLY A 1016 -76.52 -12.62 -36.91
C GLY A 1016 -77.94 -12.08 -36.69
N ASN A 1017 -78.96 -12.93 -36.76
CA ASN A 1017 -80.26 -12.64 -36.13
C ASN A 1017 -80.97 -13.94 -35.77
N GLY A 1018 -81.00 -14.28 -34.47
CA GLY A 1018 -81.80 -15.38 -33.93
C GLY A 1018 -81.17 -16.11 -32.75
N ALA A 1019 -81.59 -15.73 -31.54
CA ALA A 1019 -81.73 -16.50 -30.27
C ALA A 1019 -80.63 -17.52 -29.90
N GLY A 1020 -80.00 -17.50 -28.72
CA GLY A 1020 -80.47 -17.14 -27.39
C GLY A 1020 -80.11 -18.29 -26.44
N GLY A 1021 -79.53 -17.99 -25.27
CA GLY A 1021 -79.53 -18.92 -24.13
C GLY A 1021 -78.18 -19.38 -23.56
N ASN A 1022 -77.86 -18.79 -22.40
CA ASN A 1022 -77.44 -19.42 -21.15
C ASN A 1022 -75.99 -19.90 -20.86
N HIS A 1023 -75.48 -19.33 -19.74
CA HIS A 1023 -74.58 -19.87 -18.69
C HIS A 1023 -73.12 -20.19 -19.09
N GLY A 1024 -72.06 -19.87 -18.34
CA GLY A 1024 -71.89 -19.28 -17.01
C GLY A 1024 -70.38 -19.14 -16.70
N HIS A 1025 -70.06 -18.38 -15.65
CA HIS A 1025 -68.83 -18.32 -14.83
C HIS A 1025 -67.44 -18.67 -15.43
N ALA A 1026 -66.48 -17.73 -15.33
CA ALA A 1026 -65.41 -17.76 -14.31
C ALA A 1026 -64.27 -16.74 -14.56
N HIS A 1027 -63.81 -16.15 -13.46
CA HIS A 1027 -62.55 -15.47 -13.14
C HIS A 1027 -61.54 -15.07 -14.24
N SER A 1028 -61.20 -13.77 -14.27
CA SER A 1028 -59.92 -13.26 -14.78
C SER A 1028 -59.03 -12.76 -13.64
N THR A 1029 -58.02 -13.56 -13.26
CA THR A 1029 -56.79 -13.06 -12.65
C THR A 1029 -55.68 -13.14 -13.69
N GLY A 1030 -54.98 -12.04 -13.88
CA GLY A 1030 -53.92 -11.91 -14.86
C GLY A 1030 -52.72 -12.80 -14.59
N ARG A 1031 -52.09 -13.24 -15.68
CA ARG A 1031 -50.66 -13.53 -15.73
C ARG A 1031 -50.16 -13.37 -17.16
N HIS A 1032 -49.26 -12.42 -17.33
CA HIS A 1032 -48.38 -12.31 -18.49
C HIS A 1032 -47.51 -13.56 -18.59
N ASN A 1033 -47.51 -14.19 -19.76
CA ASN A 1033 -46.52 -15.19 -20.12
C ASN A 1033 -46.29 -15.13 -21.64
N TYR A 1034 -45.22 -14.45 -22.07
CA TYR A 1034 -44.64 -14.64 -23.39
C TYR A 1034 -43.22 -15.18 -23.21
N GLY A 1035 -43.15 -16.51 -23.13
CA GLY A 1035 -42.00 -17.27 -23.58
C GLY A 1035 -42.37 -17.91 -24.91
N TYR A 1036 -41.58 -17.68 -25.95
CA TYR A 1036 -40.74 -18.68 -26.61
C TYR A 1036 -40.19 -18.12 -27.93
N LYS A 1037 -38.84 -18.06 -27.96
CA LYS A 1037 -37.96 -18.52 -29.04
C LYS A 1037 -38.41 -18.24 -30.47
N TYR A 1038 -37.76 -17.29 -31.15
CA TYR A 1038 -36.44 -17.47 -31.76
C TYR A 1038 -35.64 -16.17 -31.74
#